data_AF-B2J7D8-F1
#
_entry.id   AF-B2J7D8-F1
#
_cell.length_a   1.000
_cell.length_b   1.000
_cell.length_c   1.000
_cell.angle_alpha   90.00
_cell.angle_beta   90.00
_cell.angle_gamma   90.00
#
_symmetry.space_group_name_H-M   'P 1'
#
loop_
_entity.id
_entity.type
_entity.pdbx_description
1 polymer ?
#
loop_
_entity_poly.entity_id
_entity_poly.type
_entity_poly.pdbx_seq_one_letter_code
_entity_poly.pdbx_strand_id
1 'polypeptide(L)'
;MSDRLMPLPSSFLFGVATADHQCEAYDSQFEDIRDVWERRRGITVRGRATDFWHRYAEDIALAQSLGCKSFRFSIAWSRVEPEPGKFSEEAFEHYRQVIETIRSHGLEPIVTLHHFTHPIHVEARGGLTAPEFPAIFANYATEVAKRLGHLARYWISFNEPSQLIYGYIKPWWERAYFMPPGLERGATIADQMTAVQKLMRNLFVSHTRARNILKEYNPDAQVGANPMLLGLPLWLQKLVDHNVTNLRRPEDMISQGKRFTERSLLEKGKVDVVIANLTITAERQQQVAFSETYYQAGQFLLVKATSPIQQPENLAQKTVAVIKSATAESTIEYLLPRVEVKVVEDYADALQALDYEQVSAILADDTILLGLMRQQPGQYRLVGKNGEGLTVENYGAAVVKGDRAFLNIVDTVVRQFKESGAWQASYSHYFPNQPVPPVPKIGRRSTLADITTGGSSSPTIGQPQPGTPLRRIQDRGYLVVAVKENVPGFGYRDPKTGEFSGLEIDLARLIAKQIFGDPSKVKFVAVSTQQRLPVLRSLTRIFDPIFKIFSVLSTSLTSNWWHLGMAGKLPTFLCPQECVGQQDFVGFDYYWGISNLRLNRIQQLMDAAFGRFSNAPVWSGVLYDMLKFHAQLFPDKEIMIIENGCVEVADKVVKREDYIRQHLQQVQRARQDGINVIGYVSWCITSNREWGLKFGPDSDFGLYHIDLDTDPELKRQPTPAANLYRDIIKQNSV
;
A
#
# COMPACT_ATOMS: atom_id res chain seq x y z
N MET A 1 19.92 31.79 -31.50
CA MET A 1 19.48 31.01 -32.68
C MET A 1 18.49 29.96 -32.15
N SER A 2 17.21 30.18 -32.44
CA SER A 2 16.02 29.34 -32.16
C SER A 2 15.90 28.65 -30.79
N ASP A 3 15.20 29.28 -29.84
CA ASP A 3 14.66 28.66 -28.60
C ASP A 3 13.56 27.61 -28.85
N ARG A 4 13.32 27.22 -30.11
CA ARG A 4 12.30 26.23 -30.47
C ARG A 4 12.92 24.83 -30.49
N LEU A 5 12.38 23.94 -29.65
CA LEU A 5 12.77 22.52 -29.63
C LEU A 5 12.50 21.87 -31.00
N MET A 6 13.43 21.03 -31.46
CA MET A 6 13.23 20.28 -32.70
C MET A 6 12.17 19.19 -32.52
N PRO A 7 11.36 18.91 -33.56
CA PRO A 7 10.48 17.74 -33.56
C PRO A 7 11.28 16.45 -33.35
N LEU A 8 10.66 15.50 -32.66
CA LEU A 8 11.13 14.13 -32.53
C LEU A 8 11.15 13.47 -33.92
N PRO A 9 12.09 12.53 -34.17
CA PRO A 9 12.15 11.85 -35.44
C PRO A 9 10.89 11.00 -35.65
N SER A 10 10.54 10.76 -36.92
CA SER A 10 9.43 9.86 -37.25
C SER A 10 9.67 8.42 -36.75
N SER A 11 10.90 8.01 -36.44
CA SER A 11 11.18 6.72 -35.82
C SER A 11 10.90 6.66 -34.31
N PHE A 12 10.60 7.79 -33.65
CA PHE A 12 10.38 7.84 -32.21
C PHE A 12 9.15 7.01 -31.80
N LEU A 13 9.33 6.12 -30.83
CA LEU A 13 8.32 5.20 -30.35
C LEU A 13 7.45 5.88 -29.27
N PHE A 14 6.44 6.61 -29.70
CA PHE A 14 5.33 6.97 -28.82
C PHE A 14 4.48 5.73 -28.54
N GLY A 15 4.20 5.44 -27.28
CA GLY A 15 3.43 4.26 -26.91
C GLY A 15 2.52 4.47 -25.72
N VAL A 16 1.75 3.44 -25.43
CA VAL A 16 0.92 3.34 -24.23
C VAL A 16 1.16 2.00 -23.55
N ALA A 17 0.89 1.94 -22.26
CA ALA A 17 1.07 0.74 -21.45
C ALA A 17 -0.23 0.29 -20.76
N THR A 18 -0.28 -1.00 -20.46
CA THR A 18 -1.22 -1.69 -19.58
C THR A 18 -0.46 -2.76 -18.77
N ALA A 19 -1.11 -3.36 -17.77
CA ALA A 19 -0.56 -4.44 -16.96
C ALA A 19 -1.64 -5.48 -16.63
N ASP A 20 -1.24 -6.74 -16.54
CA ASP A 20 -2.12 -7.89 -16.28
C ASP A 20 -3.07 -7.63 -15.10
N HIS A 21 -2.57 -7.58 -13.88
CA HIS A 21 -3.39 -7.58 -12.67
C HIS A 21 -4.26 -6.33 -12.55
N GLN A 22 -3.79 -5.20 -13.08
CA GLN A 22 -4.48 -3.91 -12.97
C GLN A 22 -5.56 -3.72 -14.05
N CYS A 23 -5.53 -4.48 -15.15
CA CYS A 23 -6.40 -4.28 -16.31
C CYS A 23 -7.12 -5.55 -16.79
N GLU A 24 -6.58 -6.75 -16.61
CA GLU A 24 -7.26 -8.01 -16.91
C GLU A 24 -8.27 -8.38 -15.81
N ALA A 25 -9.38 -9.00 -16.23
CA ALA A 25 -10.39 -9.50 -15.31
C ALA A 25 -9.83 -10.64 -14.43
N TYR A 26 -10.27 -10.67 -13.18
CA TYR A 26 -10.01 -11.75 -12.24
C TYR A 26 -10.62 -13.07 -12.74
N ASP A 27 -9.85 -14.13 -12.60
CA ASP A 27 -10.28 -15.50 -12.82
C ASP A 27 -9.77 -16.38 -11.68
N SER A 28 -10.70 -17.03 -10.97
CA SER A 28 -10.39 -17.88 -9.83
C SER A 28 -9.54 -19.11 -10.18
N GLN A 29 -9.46 -19.51 -11.46
CA GLN A 29 -8.62 -20.63 -11.89
C GLN A 29 -7.14 -20.26 -11.95
N PHE A 30 -6.82 -18.98 -12.10
CA PHE A 30 -5.46 -18.48 -12.39
C PHE A 30 -5.00 -17.45 -11.36
N GLU A 31 -5.34 -17.71 -10.10
CA GLU A 31 -5.09 -16.80 -9.00
C GLU A 31 -3.59 -16.55 -8.80
N ASP A 32 -3.21 -15.29 -8.66
CA ASP A 32 -1.85 -14.87 -8.36
C ASP A 32 -1.68 -14.45 -6.89
N ILE A 33 -0.44 -14.19 -6.50
CA ILE A 33 -0.12 -13.75 -5.14
C ILE A 33 -0.80 -12.43 -4.72
N ARG A 34 -1.12 -11.55 -5.66
CA ARG A 34 -1.73 -10.26 -5.38
C ARG A 34 -3.23 -10.40 -5.12
N ASP A 35 -3.92 -11.26 -5.86
CA ASP A 35 -5.31 -11.64 -5.58
C ASP A 35 -5.49 -12.13 -4.14
N VAL A 36 -4.60 -13.03 -3.70
CA VAL A 36 -4.65 -13.56 -2.32
C VAL A 36 -4.31 -12.45 -1.32
N TRP A 37 -3.34 -11.61 -1.62
CA TRP A 37 -2.98 -10.46 -0.77
C TRP A 37 -4.17 -9.54 -0.55
N GLU A 38 -4.84 -9.11 -1.62
CA GLU A 38 -5.96 -8.18 -1.59
C GLU A 38 -7.11 -8.71 -0.74
N ARG A 39 -7.53 -9.96 -1.01
CA ARG A 39 -8.60 -10.60 -0.23
C ARG A 39 -8.22 -10.78 1.24
N ARG A 40 -6.99 -11.21 1.55
CA ARG A 40 -6.54 -11.41 2.94
C ARG A 40 -6.43 -10.11 3.71
N ARG A 41 -6.09 -9.01 3.04
CA ARG A 41 -6.01 -7.67 3.62
C ARG A 41 -7.37 -6.99 3.73
N GLY A 42 -8.40 -7.48 3.04
CA GLY A 42 -9.70 -6.83 2.97
C GLY A 42 -9.63 -5.46 2.31
N ILE A 43 -8.71 -5.30 1.35
CA ILE A 43 -8.58 -4.09 0.52
C ILE A 43 -9.36 -4.29 -0.78
N THR A 44 -9.40 -3.28 -1.65
CA THR A 44 -10.10 -3.39 -2.93
C THR A 44 -9.52 -4.57 -3.71
N VAL A 45 -10.38 -5.41 -4.30
CA VAL A 45 -9.96 -6.51 -5.18
C VAL A 45 -10.01 -6.04 -6.63
N ARG A 46 -9.17 -6.60 -7.51
CA ARG A 46 -9.16 -6.20 -8.94
C ARG A 46 -10.52 -6.39 -9.66
N GLY A 47 -11.31 -7.40 -9.29
CA GLY A 47 -12.63 -7.65 -9.91
C GLY A 47 -12.50 -7.83 -11.43
N ARG A 48 -13.34 -7.13 -12.21
CA ARG A 48 -13.24 -7.14 -13.69
C ARG A 48 -12.12 -6.23 -14.24
N ALA A 49 -11.53 -5.38 -13.41
CA ALA A 49 -10.63 -4.32 -13.87
C ALA A 49 -11.19 -3.57 -15.10
N THR A 50 -10.42 -3.44 -16.19
CA THR A 50 -10.91 -2.90 -17.48
C THR A 50 -11.39 -3.98 -18.46
N ASP A 51 -11.33 -5.23 -18.02
CA ASP A 51 -11.58 -6.42 -18.82
C ASP A 51 -10.69 -6.52 -20.06
N PHE A 52 -9.42 -6.11 -19.93
CA PHE A 52 -8.45 -6.15 -21.04
C PHE A 52 -8.34 -7.55 -21.66
N TRP A 53 -8.47 -8.61 -20.85
CA TRP A 53 -8.46 -10.00 -21.32
C TRP A 53 -9.49 -10.26 -22.45
N HIS A 54 -10.69 -9.68 -22.39
CA HIS A 54 -11.68 -9.84 -23.45
C HIS A 54 -11.72 -8.67 -24.45
N ARG A 55 -11.18 -7.51 -24.06
CA ARG A 55 -11.37 -6.23 -24.78
C ARG A 55 -10.06 -5.60 -25.28
N TYR A 56 -8.97 -6.36 -25.29
CA TYR A 56 -7.65 -5.89 -25.72
C TYR A 56 -7.68 -5.28 -27.13
N ALA A 57 -8.47 -5.83 -28.05
CA ALA A 57 -8.56 -5.32 -29.43
C ALA A 57 -9.09 -3.87 -29.48
N GLU A 58 -10.03 -3.52 -28.61
CA GLU A 58 -10.56 -2.16 -28.51
C GLU A 58 -9.49 -1.19 -27.99
N ASP A 59 -8.79 -1.56 -26.92
CA ASP A 59 -7.75 -0.73 -26.31
C ASP A 59 -6.54 -0.54 -27.27
N ILE A 60 -6.20 -1.57 -28.06
CA ILE A 60 -5.17 -1.50 -29.10
C ILE A 60 -5.60 -0.59 -30.25
N ALA A 61 -6.85 -0.69 -30.71
CA ALA A 61 -7.38 0.19 -31.74
C ALA A 61 -7.39 1.66 -31.28
N LEU A 62 -7.69 1.92 -30.00
CA LEU A 62 -7.58 3.25 -29.41
C LEU A 62 -6.13 3.76 -29.44
N ALA A 63 -5.15 2.92 -29.09
CA ALA A 63 -3.73 3.29 -29.19
C ALA A 63 -3.32 3.66 -30.63
N GLN A 64 -3.77 2.87 -31.62
CA GLN A 64 -3.55 3.21 -33.03
C GLN A 64 -4.20 4.55 -33.41
N SER A 65 -5.42 4.82 -32.93
CA SER A 65 -6.13 6.08 -33.23
C SER A 65 -5.45 7.33 -32.65
N LEU A 66 -4.66 7.16 -31.58
CA LEU A 66 -3.78 8.21 -31.04
C LEU A 66 -2.53 8.44 -31.90
N GLY A 67 -2.22 7.53 -32.83
CA GLY A 67 -1.00 7.54 -33.63
C GLY A 67 0.19 6.86 -32.95
N CYS A 68 -0.03 6.13 -31.85
CA CYS A 68 1.04 5.39 -31.17
C CYS A 68 1.73 4.42 -32.13
N LYS A 69 2.95 4.03 -31.77
CA LYS A 69 3.81 3.10 -32.52
C LYS A 69 4.25 1.92 -31.69
N SER A 70 4.00 1.94 -30.39
CA SER A 70 4.22 0.80 -29.51
C SER A 70 3.07 0.62 -28.53
N PHE A 71 2.88 -0.62 -28.11
CA PHE A 71 1.91 -0.99 -27.09
C PHE A 71 2.58 -1.94 -26.11
N ARG A 72 2.62 -1.55 -24.84
CA ARG A 72 3.23 -2.34 -23.77
C ARG A 72 2.17 -3.06 -22.94
N PHE A 73 2.39 -4.34 -22.67
CA PHE A 73 1.55 -5.15 -21.78
C PHE A 73 2.41 -6.16 -21.00
N SER A 74 1.86 -6.80 -19.97
CA SER A 74 2.51 -7.90 -19.25
C SER A 74 1.77 -9.22 -19.41
N ILE A 75 2.52 -10.32 -19.35
CA ILE A 75 1.98 -11.68 -19.34
C ILE A 75 1.63 -12.05 -17.90
N ALA A 76 0.37 -12.40 -17.63
CA ALA A 76 -0.03 -12.99 -16.36
C ALA A 76 0.58 -14.39 -16.20
N TRP A 77 1.69 -14.49 -15.45
CA TRP A 77 2.39 -15.76 -15.24
C TRP A 77 1.47 -16.85 -14.65
N SER A 78 0.55 -16.49 -13.74
CA SER A 78 -0.45 -17.43 -13.18
C SER A 78 -1.41 -18.02 -14.21
N ARG A 79 -1.68 -17.34 -15.33
CA ARG A 79 -2.52 -17.86 -16.42
C ARG A 79 -1.77 -18.84 -17.30
N VAL A 80 -0.51 -18.52 -17.64
CA VAL A 80 0.29 -19.36 -18.55
C VAL A 80 0.94 -20.55 -17.86
N GLU A 81 1.22 -20.48 -16.56
CA GLU A 81 1.72 -21.60 -15.73
C GLU A 81 0.88 -21.73 -14.43
N PRO A 82 -0.36 -22.23 -14.50
CA PRO A 82 -1.24 -22.37 -13.33
C PRO A 82 -0.69 -23.34 -12.26
N GLU A 83 0.03 -24.37 -12.69
CA GLU A 83 0.69 -25.34 -11.81
C GLU A 83 2.16 -25.51 -12.20
N PRO A 84 3.06 -25.91 -11.28
CA PRO A 84 4.48 -26.07 -11.58
C PRO A 84 4.74 -26.92 -12.82
N GLY A 85 5.30 -26.31 -13.87
CA GLY A 85 5.65 -26.97 -15.13
C GLY A 85 4.46 -27.37 -16.02
N LYS A 86 3.21 -27.05 -15.65
CA LYS A 86 2.04 -27.25 -16.50
C LYS A 86 1.66 -25.93 -17.14
N PHE A 87 1.81 -25.85 -18.46
CA PHE A 87 1.58 -24.64 -19.22
C PHE A 87 0.23 -24.67 -19.95
N SER A 88 -0.50 -23.56 -19.91
CA SER A 88 -1.80 -23.41 -20.57
C SER A 88 -1.60 -22.96 -22.02
N GLU A 89 -1.84 -23.86 -22.97
CA GLU A 89 -1.77 -23.53 -24.41
C GLU A 89 -2.85 -22.49 -24.79
N GLU A 90 -4.02 -22.53 -24.14
CA GLU A 90 -5.07 -21.53 -24.37
C GLU A 90 -4.62 -20.12 -23.94
N ALA A 91 -3.97 -19.99 -22.77
CA ALA A 91 -3.47 -18.70 -22.32
C ALA A 91 -2.33 -18.19 -23.22
N PHE A 92 -1.44 -19.08 -23.68
CA PHE A 92 -0.40 -18.70 -24.64
C PHE A 92 -0.97 -18.28 -25.99
N GLU A 93 -1.99 -19.00 -26.48
CA GLU A 93 -2.71 -18.66 -27.70
C GLU A 93 -3.40 -17.29 -27.58
N HIS A 94 -3.99 -16.99 -26.41
CA HIS A 94 -4.52 -15.66 -26.13
C HIS A 94 -3.44 -14.57 -26.24
N TYR A 95 -2.30 -14.71 -25.56
CA TYR A 95 -1.21 -13.71 -25.65
C TYR A 95 -0.60 -13.61 -27.05
N ARG A 96 -0.56 -14.72 -27.80
CA ARG A 96 -0.20 -14.70 -29.23
C ARG A 96 -1.15 -13.80 -30.02
N GLN A 97 -2.46 -13.96 -29.84
CA GLN A 97 -3.48 -13.12 -30.48
C GLN A 97 -3.38 -11.65 -30.06
N VAL A 98 -3.07 -11.35 -28.80
CA VAL A 98 -2.81 -9.98 -28.33
C VAL A 98 -1.63 -9.38 -29.09
N ILE A 99 -0.49 -10.07 -29.16
CA ILE A 99 0.72 -9.60 -29.87
C ILE A 99 0.43 -9.41 -31.36
N GLU A 100 -0.25 -10.35 -32.00
CA GLU A 100 -0.62 -10.25 -33.42
C GLU A 100 -1.59 -9.11 -33.69
N THR A 101 -2.52 -8.85 -32.76
CA THR A 101 -3.45 -7.72 -32.85
C THR A 101 -2.69 -6.40 -32.78
N ILE A 102 -1.75 -6.26 -31.84
CA ILE A 102 -0.84 -5.09 -31.75
C ILE A 102 -0.11 -4.88 -33.09
N ARG A 103 0.50 -5.94 -33.63
CA ARG A 103 1.25 -5.87 -34.91
C ARG A 103 0.36 -5.55 -36.11
N SER A 104 -0.85 -6.12 -36.16
CA SER A 104 -1.81 -5.86 -37.25
C SER A 104 -2.28 -4.40 -37.30
N HIS A 105 -2.23 -3.70 -36.16
CA HIS A 105 -2.50 -2.27 -36.07
C HIS A 105 -1.26 -1.40 -36.35
N GLY A 106 -0.13 -2.02 -36.72
CA GLY A 106 1.13 -1.32 -37.03
C GLY A 106 1.91 -0.87 -35.80
N LEU A 107 1.64 -1.45 -34.64
CA LEU A 107 2.31 -1.14 -33.38
C LEU A 107 3.40 -2.18 -33.06
N GLU A 108 4.48 -1.75 -32.41
CA GLU A 108 5.52 -2.62 -31.86
C GLU A 108 5.10 -3.13 -30.46
N PRO A 109 4.99 -4.44 -30.24
CA PRO A 109 4.70 -5.01 -28.93
C PRO A 109 5.92 -4.87 -28.00
N ILE A 110 5.69 -4.36 -26.78
CA ILE A 110 6.67 -4.37 -25.69
C ILE A 110 6.13 -5.31 -24.60
N VAL A 111 6.79 -6.44 -24.37
CA VAL A 111 6.24 -7.52 -23.53
C VAL A 111 6.98 -7.60 -22.19
N THR A 112 6.24 -7.50 -21.09
CA THR A 112 6.76 -7.64 -19.73
C THR A 112 6.51 -9.05 -19.18
N LEU A 113 7.57 -9.72 -18.70
CA LEU A 113 7.49 -11.09 -18.18
C LEU A 113 6.96 -11.17 -16.73
N HIS A 114 7.26 -10.17 -15.91
CA HIS A 114 6.87 -10.14 -14.50
C HIS A 114 6.51 -8.72 -14.06
N HIS A 115 5.23 -8.48 -13.74
CA HIS A 115 4.70 -7.19 -13.29
C HIS A 115 4.09 -7.33 -11.89
N PHE A 116 4.95 -7.50 -10.87
CA PHE A 116 4.60 -7.68 -9.45
C PHE A 116 3.73 -8.89 -9.08
N THR A 117 3.32 -9.69 -10.06
CA THR A 117 2.49 -10.87 -9.88
C THR A 117 3.23 -12.13 -10.32
N HIS A 118 3.02 -13.21 -9.57
CA HIS A 118 3.51 -14.54 -9.88
C HIS A 118 2.52 -15.60 -9.34
N PRO A 119 2.54 -16.83 -9.89
CA PRO A 119 1.67 -17.90 -9.43
C PRO A 119 1.89 -18.23 -7.94
N ILE A 120 0.82 -18.64 -7.24
CA ILE A 120 0.91 -19.06 -5.83
C ILE A 120 1.92 -20.19 -5.64
N HIS A 121 2.08 -21.08 -6.62
CA HIS A 121 3.03 -22.20 -6.54
C HIS A 121 4.50 -21.76 -6.61
N VAL A 122 4.80 -20.58 -7.14
CA VAL A 122 6.13 -19.97 -7.08
C VAL A 122 6.40 -19.46 -5.68
N GLU A 123 5.41 -18.80 -5.06
CA GLU A 123 5.51 -18.36 -3.66
C GLU A 123 5.61 -19.53 -2.68
N ALA A 124 4.90 -20.63 -2.93
CA ALA A 124 4.98 -21.87 -2.16
C ALA A 124 6.37 -22.51 -2.16
N ARG A 125 7.21 -22.19 -3.16
CA ARG A 125 8.61 -22.62 -3.27
C ARG A 125 9.58 -21.53 -2.81
N GLY A 126 9.15 -20.66 -1.89
CA GLY A 126 10.00 -19.60 -1.30
C GLY A 126 10.04 -18.28 -2.09
N GLY A 127 9.26 -18.17 -3.17
CA GLY A 127 9.08 -16.95 -3.94
C GLY A 127 10.39 -16.41 -4.53
N LEU A 128 10.46 -15.08 -4.71
CA LEU A 128 11.57 -14.42 -5.38
C LEU A 128 12.90 -14.49 -4.59
N THR A 129 12.84 -14.82 -3.30
CA THR A 129 14.03 -14.95 -2.43
C THR A 129 14.61 -16.35 -2.39
N ALA A 130 13.92 -17.33 -2.97
CA ALA A 130 14.36 -18.72 -3.00
C ALA A 130 15.62 -18.88 -3.87
N PRO A 131 16.64 -19.66 -3.44
CA PRO A 131 17.82 -19.95 -4.27
C PRO A 131 17.49 -20.51 -5.67
N GLU A 132 16.38 -21.25 -5.78
CA GLU A 132 15.87 -21.87 -7.00
C GLU A 132 15.08 -20.91 -7.91
N PHE A 133 14.69 -19.73 -7.43
CA PHE A 133 13.87 -18.78 -8.19
C PHE A 133 14.46 -18.45 -9.58
N PRO A 134 15.78 -18.19 -9.74
CA PRO A 134 16.34 -17.94 -11.07
C PRO A 134 16.26 -19.13 -12.03
N ALA A 135 16.10 -20.36 -11.55
CA ALA A 135 15.84 -21.53 -12.39
C ALA A 135 14.35 -21.63 -12.74
N ILE A 136 13.46 -21.38 -11.76
CA ILE A 136 12.00 -21.33 -11.98
C ILE A 136 11.66 -20.27 -13.04
N PHE A 137 12.17 -19.06 -12.88
CA PHE A 137 11.93 -17.97 -13.84
C PHE A 137 12.51 -18.28 -15.23
N ALA A 138 13.67 -18.95 -15.30
CA ALA A 138 14.26 -19.35 -16.57
C ALA A 138 13.42 -20.41 -17.30
N ASN A 139 12.82 -21.37 -16.59
CA ASN A 139 11.91 -22.35 -17.19
C ASN A 139 10.66 -21.68 -17.75
N TYR A 140 10.06 -20.77 -16.98
CA TYR A 140 8.94 -19.94 -17.45
C TYR A 140 9.32 -19.13 -18.69
N ALA A 141 10.43 -18.38 -18.64
CA ALA A 141 10.92 -17.59 -19.76
C ALA A 141 11.23 -18.45 -21.00
N THR A 142 11.65 -19.70 -20.82
CA THR A 142 11.87 -20.65 -21.93
C THR A 142 10.57 -20.98 -22.64
N GLU A 143 9.49 -21.28 -21.91
CA GLU A 143 8.21 -21.61 -22.52
C GLU A 143 7.55 -20.38 -23.17
N VAL A 144 7.74 -19.19 -22.60
CA VAL A 144 7.36 -17.92 -23.23
C VAL A 144 8.16 -17.69 -24.51
N ALA A 145 9.49 -17.83 -24.49
CA ALA A 145 10.34 -17.60 -25.65
C ALA A 145 10.03 -18.57 -26.80
N LYS A 146 9.81 -19.85 -26.49
CA LYS A 146 9.40 -20.87 -27.47
C LYS A 146 8.15 -20.49 -28.26
N ARG A 147 7.13 -19.95 -27.57
CA ARG A 147 5.81 -19.68 -28.17
C ARG A 147 5.68 -18.27 -28.71
N LEU A 148 6.26 -17.29 -28.02
CA LEU A 148 6.03 -15.86 -28.27
C LEU A 148 7.30 -15.07 -28.61
N GLY A 149 8.49 -15.62 -28.39
CA GLY A 149 9.78 -14.92 -28.51
C GLY A 149 10.01 -14.26 -29.88
N HIS A 150 9.60 -14.95 -30.95
CA HIS A 150 9.74 -14.49 -32.33
C HIS A 150 8.74 -13.39 -32.74
N LEU A 151 7.73 -13.10 -31.91
CA LEU A 151 6.65 -12.16 -32.23
C LEU A 151 6.90 -10.74 -31.71
N ALA A 152 7.80 -10.56 -30.75
CA ALA A 152 8.12 -9.27 -30.16
C ALA A 152 9.62 -9.02 -30.11
N ARG A 153 10.02 -7.78 -30.40
CA ARG A 153 11.42 -7.35 -30.30
C ARG A 153 11.76 -6.88 -28.89
N TYR A 154 10.90 -6.08 -28.25
CA TYR A 154 11.20 -5.48 -26.95
C TYR A 154 10.61 -6.29 -25.80
N TRP A 155 11.48 -6.64 -24.84
CA TRP A 155 11.13 -7.43 -23.67
C TRP A 155 11.59 -6.75 -22.38
N ILE A 156 10.74 -6.78 -21.38
CA ILE A 156 11.01 -6.33 -20.03
C ILE A 156 10.97 -7.54 -19.10
N SER A 157 12.07 -7.85 -18.42
CA SER A 157 12.07 -8.99 -17.50
C SER A 157 11.27 -8.70 -16.23
N PHE A 158 11.50 -7.54 -15.61
CA PHE A 158 10.89 -7.15 -14.34
C PHE A 158 10.43 -5.71 -14.41
N ASN A 159 9.14 -5.49 -14.14
CA ASN A 159 8.61 -4.17 -13.86
C ASN A 159 9.11 -3.69 -12.50
N GLU A 160 9.66 -2.47 -12.46
CA GLU A 160 10.02 -1.75 -11.24
C GLU A 160 10.66 -2.62 -10.14
N PRO A 161 11.78 -3.33 -10.42
CA PRO A 161 12.38 -4.26 -9.46
C PRO A 161 12.70 -3.64 -8.10
N SER A 162 12.93 -2.32 -8.04
CA SER A 162 13.11 -1.57 -6.80
C SER A 162 11.88 -1.60 -5.88
N GLN A 163 10.67 -1.72 -6.41
CA GLN A 163 9.46 -1.77 -5.61
C GLN A 163 9.25 -3.12 -4.92
N LEU A 164 9.68 -4.22 -5.56
CA LEU A 164 9.58 -5.59 -5.01
C LEU A 164 10.24 -5.74 -3.63
N ILE A 165 11.23 -4.89 -3.30
CA ILE A 165 11.88 -4.90 -1.97
C ILE A 165 10.87 -4.61 -0.85
N TYR A 166 9.82 -3.83 -1.10
CA TYR A 166 8.81 -3.47 -0.10
C TYR A 166 7.84 -4.62 0.21
N GLY A 167 7.97 -5.74 -0.48
CA GLY A 167 7.44 -7.04 -0.09
C GLY A 167 8.25 -7.74 1.01
N TYR A 168 9.47 -7.29 1.28
CA TYR A 168 10.40 -7.94 2.22
C TYR A 168 10.94 -7.01 3.30
N ILE A 169 10.73 -5.69 3.16
CA ILE A 169 11.06 -4.69 4.17
C ILE A 169 9.88 -3.78 4.47
N LYS A 170 9.75 -3.38 5.73
CA LYS A 170 8.79 -2.35 6.17
C LYS A 170 9.50 -1.24 6.96
N PRO A 171 9.28 0.05 6.64
CA PRO A 171 9.85 1.13 7.43
C PRO A 171 9.29 1.17 8.86
N TRP A 172 9.96 1.84 9.80
CA TRP A 172 9.55 1.87 11.22
C TRP A 172 8.19 2.54 11.46
N TRP A 173 7.77 3.43 10.55
CA TRP A 173 6.48 4.11 10.62
C TRP A 173 5.32 3.29 10.03
N GLU A 174 5.66 2.21 9.30
CA GLU A 174 4.71 1.26 8.73
C GLU A 174 4.68 -0.05 9.50
N ARG A 175 3.51 -0.67 9.52
CA ARG A 175 3.24 -1.88 10.30
C ARG A 175 3.02 -3.10 9.42
N ALA A 176 2.61 -2.86 8.19
CA ALA A 176 2.43 -3.85 7.14
C ALA A 176 3.51 -3.66 6.08
N TYR A 177 3.80 -4.74 5.34
CA TYR A 177 4.46 -4.62 4.05
C TYR A 177 3.53 -3.91 3.07
N PHE A 178 4.11 -3.15 2.16
CA PHE A 178 3.34 -2.38 1.18
C PHE A 178 2.79 -3.28 0.07
N MET A 179 3.53 -4.33 -0.27
CA MET A 179 3.14 -5.32 -1.28
C MET A 179 3.41 -6.75 -0.78
N PRO A 180 2.84 -7.76 -1.44
CA PRO A 180 3.21 -9.14 -1.19
C PRO A 180 4.71 -9.42 -1.46
N PRO A 181 5.27 -10.51 -0.88
CA PRO A 181 4.59 -11.47 -0.02
C PRO A 181 4.54 -11.09 1.46
N GLY A 182 5.44 -10.22 1.92
CA GLY A 182 5.71 -10.05 3.34
C GLY A 182 6.47 -11.24 3.93
N LEU A 183 7.31 -10.99 4.93
CA LEU A 183 7.99 -12.06 5.67
C LEU A 183 7.16 -12.61 6.82
N GLU A 184 7.58 -13.74 7.38
CA GLU A 184 6.95 -14.34 8.55
C GLU A 184 6.80 -13.38 9.74
N ARG A 185 5.82 -13.69 10.61
CA ARG A 185 5.55 -12.89 11.79
C ARG A 185 6.77 -12.91 12.71
N GLY A 186 7.21 -11.73 13.12
CA GLY A 186 8.38 -11.58 13.99
C GLY A 186 9.72 -11.50 13.25
N ALA A 187 9.74 -11.51 11.91
CA ALA A 187 10.95 -11.34 11.11
C ALA A 187 11.81 -10.17 11.63
N THR A 188 13.04 -10.50 11.99
CA THR A 188 14.03 -9.54 12.49
C THR A 188 14.47 -8.61 11.36
N ILE A 189 15.27 -7.60 11.71
CA ILE A 189 15.87 -6.70 10.71
C ILE A 189 16.89 -7.45 9.87
N ALA A 190 17.61 -8.40 10.48
CA ALA A 190 18.53 -9.28 9.77
C ALA A 190 17.76 -10.10 8.73
N ASP A 191 16.65 -10.73 9.10
CA ASP A 191 15.82 -11.51 8.17
C ASP A 191 15.32 -10.66 7.00
N GLN A 192 14.83 -9.45 7.27
CA GLN A 192 14.39 -8.50 6.24
C GLN A 192 15.54 -8.14 5.29
N MET A 193 16.73 -7.84 5.81
CA MET A 193 17.85 -7.43 4.97
C MET A 193 18.45 -8.59 4.19
N THR A 194 18.49 -9.79 4.77
CA THR A 194 18.87 -11.01 4.07
C THR A 194 17.89 -11.33 2.94
N ALA A 195 16.58 -11.16 3.16
CA ALA A 195 15.58 -11.34 2.11
C ALA A 195 15.77 -10.36 0.96
N VAL A 196 15.98 -9.07 1.25
CA VAL A 196 16.27 -8.05 0.23
C VAL A 196 17.55 -8.37 -0.55
N GLN A 197 18.62 -8.81 0.12
CA GLN A 197 19.85 -9.24 -0.55
C GLN A 197 19.63 -10.39 -1.52
N LYS A 198 18.94 -11.45 -1.06
CA LYS A 198 18.59 -12.60 -1.90
C LYS A 198 17.72 -12.20 -3.08
N LEU A 199 16.71 -11.36 -2.85
CA LEU A 199 15.84 -10.81 -3.90
C LEU A 199 16.68 -10.09 -4.97
N MET A 200 17.48 -9.09 -4.60
CA MET A 200 18.28 -8.30 -5.54
C MET A 200 19.17 -9.21 -6.41
N ARG A 201 19.89 -10.14 -5.77
CA ARG A 201 20.73 -11.12 -6.47
C ARG A 201 19.93 -11.97 -7.44
N ASN A 202 18.81 -12.52 -6.98
CA ASN A 202 17.97 -13.39 -7.78
C ASN A 202 17.38 -12.67 -8.99
N LEU A 203 16.97 -11.42 -8.86
CA LEU A 203 16.44 -10.63 -9.98
C LEU A 203 17.51 -10.40 -11.07
N PHE A 204 18.76 -10.09 -10.72
CA PHE A 204 19.85 -9.94 -11.69
C PHE A 204 20.15 -11.26 -12.44
N VAL A 205 20.24 -12.37 -11.72
CA VAL A 205 20.49 -13.69 -12.33
C VAL A 205 19.33 -14.11 -13.23
N SER A 206 18.09 -13.89 -12.77
CA SER A 206 16.88 -14.22 -13.53
C SER A 206 16.77 -13.41 -14.81
N HIS A 207 17.07 -12.11 -14.75
CA HIS A 207 17.12 -11.22 -15.92
C HIS A 207 18.15 -11.71 -16.94
N THR A 208 19.38 -11.99 -16.49
CA THR A 208 20.46 -12.47 -17.36
C THR A 208 20.08 -13.76 -18.09
N ARG A 209 19.48 -14.72 -17.37
CA ARG A 209 19.02 -15.99 -17.95
C ARG A 209 17.88 -15.78 -18.95
N ALA A 210 16.85 -15.02 -18.57
CA ALA A 210 15.72 -14.74 -19.45
C ALA A 210 16.15 -14.01 -20.72
N ARG A 211 17.08 -13.06 -20.61
CA ARG A 211 17.67 -12.39 -21.76
C ARG A 211 18.34 -13.36 -22.71
N ASN A 212 19.22 -14.23 -22.21
CA ASN A 212 19.91 -15.19 -23.05
C ASN A 212 18.93 -16.13 -23.77
N ILE A 213 17.94 -16.64 -23.02
CA ILE A 213 16.88 -17.51 -23.56
C ILE A 213 16.08 -16.79 -24.65
N LEU A 214 15.60 -15.56 -24.41
CA LEU A 214 14.85 -14.81 -25.42
C LEU A 214 15.66 -14.61 -26.71
N LYS A 215 16.97 -14.37 -26.58
CA LYS A 215 17.87 -14.18 -27.74
C LYS A 215 18.17 -15.46 -28.50
N GLU A 216 18.01 -16.64 -27.89
CA GLU A 216 18.09 -17.92 -28.60
C GLU A 216 16.92 -18.10 -29.57
N TYR A 217 15.71 -17.63 -29.21
CA TYR A 217 14.51 -17.75 -30.05
C TYR A 217 14.30 -16.54 -30.97
N ASN A 218 14.87 -15.38 -30.63
CA ASN A 218 14.85 -14.17 -31.44
C ASN A 218 16.17 -13.40 -31.27
N PRO A 219 17.14 -13.55 -32.17
CA PRO A 219 18.44 -12.86 -32.08
C PRO A 219 18.35 -11.32 -32.02
N ASP A 220 17.27 -10.75 -32.56
CA ASP A 220 17.02 -9.30 -32.58
C ASP A 220 16.36 -8.77 -31.29
N ALA A 221 15.98 -9.67 -30.37
CA ALA A 221 15.34 -9.33 -29.11
C ALA A 221 16.19 -8.33 -28.31
N GLN A 222 15.52 -7.26 -27.87
CA GLN A 222 16.02 -6.22 -27.00
C GLN A 222 15.45 -6.44 -25.60
N VAL A 223 16.27 -6.90 -24.67
CA VAL A 223 15.82 -7.24 -23.31
C VAL A 223 16.36 -6.23 -22.31
N GLY A 224 15.45 -5.68 -21.50
CA GLY A 224 15.75 -4.74 -20.43
C GLY A 224 14.94 -5.00 -19.17
N ALA A 225 15.01 -4.06 -18.24
CA ALA A 225 14.06 -3.90 -17.16
C ALA A 225 13.69 -2.42 -17.08
N ASN A 226 12.67 -2.06 -16.31
CA ASN A 226 12.27 -0.68 -16.08
C ASN A 226 12.19 -0.40 -14.59
N PRO A 227 13.32 -0.04 -13.95
CA PRO A 227 13.31 0.43 -12.57
C PRO A 227 12.53 1.74 -12.45
N MET A 228 11.69 1.83 -11.42
CA MET A 228 11.09 3.11 -11.03
C MET A 228 12.16 4.02 -10.45
N LEU A 229 12.33 5.20 -11.04
CA LEU A 229 13.28 6.20 -10.57
C LEU A 229 12.59 7.28 -9.74
N LEU A 230 13.17 7.55 -8.57
CA LEU A 230 12.72 8.64 -7.71
C LEU A 230 13.28 9.97 -8.23
N GLY A 231 12.41 10.95 -8.52
CA GLY A 231 12.80 12.27 -9.00
C GLY A 231 13.52 13.13 -7.97
N LEU A 232 14.79 12.84 -7.68
CA LEU A 232 15.61 13.60 -6.74
C LEU A 232 16.59 14.53 -7.46
N PRO A 233 16.99 15.66 -6.85
CA PRO A 233 18.09 16.47 -7.37
C PRO A 233 19.36 15.61 -7.53
N LEU A 234 20.10 15.77 -8.64
CA LEU A 234 21.24 14.89 -8.96
C LEU A 234 22.29 14.78 -7.86
N TRP A 235 22.58 15.87 -7.13
CA TRP A 235 23.53 15.83 -6.02
C TRP A 235 23.05 14.91 -4.89
N LEU A 236 21.74 14.87 -4.67
CA LEU A 236 21.10 14.03 -3.67
C LEU A 236 21.02 12.59 -4.16
N GLN A 237 20.68 12.37 -5.44
CA GLN A 237 20.72 11.04 -6.03
C GLN A 237 22.12 10.42 -5.90
N LYS A 238 23.19 11.18 -6.18
CA LYS A 238 24.57 10.75 -6.00
C LYS A 238 24.88 10.37 -4.54
N LEU A 239 24.33 11.10 -3.56
CA LEU A 239 24.47 10.77 -2.14
C LEU A 239 23.75 9.46 -1.79
N VAL A 240 22.54 9.26 -2.30
CA VAL A 240 21.76 8.03 -2.09
C VAL A 240 22.47 6.83 -2.73
N ASP A 241 22.96 6.99 -3.96
CA ASP A 241 23.70 5.96 -4.69
C ASP A 241 25.02 5.60 -4.00
N HIS A 242 25.69 6.57 -3.35
CA HIS A 242 26.90 6.32 -2.56
C HIS A 242 26.66 5.32 -1.42
N ASN A 243 25.45 5.23 -0.86
CA ASN A 243 25.14 4.28 0.21
C ASN A 243 25.20 2.83 -0.26
N VAL A 244 24.84 2.54 -1.52
CA VAL A 244 24.85 1.18 -2.06
C VAL A 244 26.20 0.81 -2.67
N THR A 245 26.90 1.75 -3.30
CA THR A 245 28.19 1.47 -3.95
C THR A 245 29.36 1.27 -2.96
N ASN A 246 29.20 1.69 -1.70
CA ASN A 246 30.22 1.49 -0.65
C ASN A 246 30.00 0.29 0.25
N LEU A 247 28.94 -0.49 0.01
CA LEU A 247 28.75 -1.75 0.73
C LEU A 247 29.95 -2.66 0.44
N ARG A 248 30.60 -3.17 1.50
CA ARG A 248 31.74 -4.09 1.36
C ARG A 248 31.35 -5.51 1.74
N ARG A 249 30.43 -5.65 2.69
CA ARG A 249 29.97 -6.95 3.19
C ARG A 249 28.44 -6.97 3.37
N PRO A 250 27.80 -8.16 3.35
CA PRO A 250 26.38 -8.34 3.64
C PRO A 250 25.88 -7.65 4.93
N GLU A 251 26.71 -7.58 5.97
CA GLU A 251 26.34 -7.01 7.27
C GLU A 251 26.17 -5.48 7.24
N ASP A 252 26.80 -4.81 6.26
CA ASP A 252 26.69 -3.37 6.10
C ASP A 252 25.24 -2.96 5.76
N MET A 253 24.51 -3.82 5.02
CA MET A 253 23.08 -3.62 4.74
C MET A 253 22.20 -3.80 5.97
N ILE A 254 22.56 -4.72 6.89
CA ILE A 254 21.85 -4.87 8.18
C ILE A 254 21.94 -3.58 8.98
N SER A 255 23.13 -2.96 8.99
CA SER A 255 23.36 -1.70 9.69
C SER A 255 22.59 -0.53 9.07
N GLN A 256 22.51 -0.43 7.74
CA GLN A 256 21.66 0.55 7.06
C GLN A 256 20.17 0.28 7.31
N GLY A 257 19.75 -0.99 7.25
CA GLY A 257 18.36 -1.42 7.45
C GLY A 257 17.80 -1.03 8.81
N LYS A 258 18.62 -1.01 9.87
CA LYS A 258 18.20 -0.49 11.20
C LYS A 258 17.72 0.95 11.12
N ARG A 259 18.39 1.81 10.34
CA ARG A 259 18.00 3.22 10.16
C ARG A 259 16.61 3.36 9.52
N PHE A 260 16.21 2.39 8.70
CA PHE A 260 14.92 2.37 8.02
C PHE A 260 13.81 1.72 8.84
N THR A 261 14.14 0.66 9.56
CA THR A 261 13.19 -0.25 10.21
C THR A 261 12.98 0.03 11.69
N GLU A 262 13.86 0.83 12.31
CA GLU A 262 13.75 1.30 13.70
C GLU A 262 13.67 2.82 13.78
N ARG A 263 12.90 3.31 14.75
CA ARG A 263 12.81 4.74 15.05
C ARG A 263 13.92 5.12 16.02
N SER A 264 14.77 6.09 15.65
CA SER A 264 15.89 6.54 16.46
C SER A 264 15.47 7.21 17.77
N LEU A 265 14.39 8.00 17.77
CA LEU A 265 13.83 8.66 18.95
C LEU A 265 12.50 8.03 19.35
N LEU A 266 12.51 7.30 20.46
CA LEU A 266 11.33 6.64 21.01
C LEU A 266 10.49 7.64 21.82
N GLU A 267 9.17 7.61 21.65
CA GLU A 267 8.28 8.48 22.43
C GLU A 267 8.24 8.05 23.89
N LYS A 268 7.93 9.01 24.74
CA LYS A 268 7.60 8.79 26.14
C LYS A 268 6.24 9.43 26.43
N GLY A 269 5.18 8.66 26.16
CA GLY A 269 3.82 9.02 26.55
C GLY A 269 3.63 8.98 28.07
N LYS A 270 2.51 9.53 28.54
CA LYS A 270 2.05 9.36 29.93
C LYS A 270 1.61 7.92 30.22
N VAL A 271 1.27 7.17 29.18
CA VAL A 271 0.81 5.77 29.22
C VAL A 271 1.59 4.94 28.19
N ASP A 272 1.60 3.62 28.33
CA ASP A 272 2.27 2.71 27.39
C ASP A 272 1.30 2.20 26.31
N VAL A 273 0.04 1.96 26.67
CA VAL A 273 -1.02 1.44 25.79
C VAL A 273 -2.36 2.11 26.10
N VAL A 274 -3.20 2.29 25.09
CA VAL A 274 -4.57 2.81 25.19
C VAL A 274 -5.53 1.69 24.80
N ILE A 275 -6.46 1.35 25.68
CA ILE A 275 -7.53 0.37 25.45
C ILE A 275 -8.82 1.07 25.92
N ALA A 276 -9.51 1.75 25.00
CA ALA A 276 -10.50 2.77 25.35
C ALA A 276 -11.53 3.01 24.24
N ASN A 277 -12.27 1.97 23.83
CA ASN A 277 -13.28 1.95 22.75
C ASN A 277 -12.78 2.67 21.48
N LEU A 278 -11.56 2.35 21.05
CA LEU A 278 -10.83 3.14 20.06
C LEU A 278 -10.91 2.48 18.67
N THR A 279 -11.76 3.03 17.80
CA THR A 279 -11.84 2.59 16.39
C THR A 279 -10.51 2.80 15.66
N ILE A 280 -10.08 1.75 14.96
CA ILE A 280 -8.99 1.76 14.00
C ILE A 280 -9.47 2.51 12.74
N THR A 281 -8.88 3.67 12.46
CA THR A 281 -9.11 4.42 11.21
C THR A 281 -7.78 4.67 10.51
N ALA A 282 -7.79 4.90 9.18
CA ALA A 282 -6.58 5.22 8.43
C ALA A 282 -5.87 6.46 8.99
N GLU A 283 -6.64 7.50 9.33
CA GLU A 283 -6.12 8.71 9.97
C GLU A 283 -5.44 8.41 11.32
N ARG A 284 -6.08 7.66 12.21
CA ARG A 284 -5.50 7.32 13.51
C ARG A 284 -4.28 6.40 13.36
N GLN A 285 -4.28 5.50 12.36
CA GLN A 285 -3.14 4.65 12.02
C GLN A 285 -1.94 5.43 11.50
N GLN A 286 -2.10 6.66 10.99
CA GLN A 286 -0.94 7.53 10.73
C GLN A 286 -0.28 7.96 12.04
N GLN A 287 -1.06 8.08 13.11
CA GLN A 287 -0.63 8.66 14.36
C GLN A 287 -0.27 7.62 15.44
N VAL A 288 -0.87 6.45 15.49
CA VAL A 288 -0.52 5.41 16.48
C VAL A 288 -0.45 4.05 15.81
N ALA A 289 -0.04 3.10 16.63
CA ALA A 289 0.21 1.75 16.25
C ALA A 289 -0.91 0.92 16.89
N PHE A 290 -1.87 0.38 16.14
CA PHE A 290 -3.02 -0.37 16.68
C PHE A 290 -2.84 -1.89 16.75
N SER A 291 -3.18 -2.55 17.83
CA SER A 291 -3.28 -4.02 17.88
C SER A 291 -4.23 -4.57 16.81
N GLU A 292 -4.29 -5.88 16.68
CA GLU A 292 -5.45 -6.53 16.06
C GLU A 292 -6.76 -6.10 16.72
N THR A 293 -7.85 -6.22 15.95
CA THR A 293 -9.20 -5.95 16.44
C THR A 293 -9.52 -6.88 17.60
N TYR A 294 -9.84 -6.31 18.76
CA TYR A 294 -10.30 -7.04 19.94
C TYR A 294 -11.83 -6.96 20.12
N TYR A 295 -12.51 -5.98 19.51
CA TYR A 295 -13.96 -5.86 19.54
C TYR A 295 -14.45 -5.22 18.23
N GLN A 296 -15.60 -5.64 17.72
CA GLN A 296 -16.25 -5.05 16.55
C GLN A 296 -17.59 -4.46 17.00
N ALA A 297 -17.68 -3.14 17.01
CA ALA A 297 -18.85 -2.36 17.36
C ALA A 297 -19.62 -1.95 16.10
N GLY A 298 -20.84 -1.42 16.28
CA GLY A 298 -21.60 -0.80 15.21
C GLY A 298 -22.19 0.53 15.66
N GLN A 299 -22.27 1.51 14.76
CA GLN A 299 -22.93 2.79 15.09
C GLN A 299 -24.44 2.65 15.05
N PHE A 300 -25.12 3.12 16.10
CA PHE A 300 -26.57 3.18 16.20
C PHE A 300 -27.02 4.57 16.62
N LEU A 301 -28.31 4.83 16.43
CA LEU A 301 -28.98 6.01 16.93
C LEU A 301 -29.63 5.68 18.27
N LEU A 302 -29.23 6.37 19.34
CA LEU A 302 -29.96 6.36 20.60
C LEU A 302 -31.10 7.37 20.52
N VAL A 303 -32.33 6.90 20.76
CA VAL A 303 -33.53 7.74 20.83
C VAL A 303 -34.28 7.46 22.14
N LYS A 304 -35.11 8.40 22.59
CA LYS A 304 -36.09 8.13 23.66
C LYS A 304 -36.95 6.92 23.29
N ALA A 305 -37.27 6.06 24.25
CA ALA A 305 -38.09 4.87 24.03
C ALA A 305 -39.45 5.22 23.40
N THR A 306 -40.02 6.37 23.79
CA THR A 306 -41.28 6.95 23.29
C THR A 306 -41.17 7.62 21.92
N SER A 307 -39.96 7.77 21.36
CA SER A 307 -39.75 8.46 20.08
C SER A 307 -40.43 7.72 18.92
N PRO A 308 -41.04 8.41 17.95
CA PRO A 308 -41.59 7.78 16.75
C PRO A 308 -40.51 7.35 15.73
N ILE A 309 -39.22 7.64 15.97
CA ILE A 309 -38.13 7.34 15.04
C ILE A 309 -37.84 5.83 15.04
N GLN A 310 -38.14 5.14 13.95
CA GLN A 310 -37.91 3.70 13.82
C GLN A 310 -36.73 3.35 12.91
N GLN A 311 -36.37 4.26 12.00
CA GLN A 311 -35.30 4.06 11.03
C GLN A 311 -34.55 5.39 10.76
N PRO A 312 -33.29 5.32 10.29
CA PRO A 312 -32.46 6.49 10.00
C PRO A 312 -33.14 7.58 9.15
N GLU A 313 -33.96 7.17 8.18
CA GLU A 313 -34.64 8.05 7.23
C GLU A 313 -35.67 8.98 7.91
N ASN A 314 -36.16 8.61 9.12
CA ASN A 314 -37.07 9.45 9.89
C ASN A 314 -36.39 10.68 10.54
N LEU A 315 -35.07 10.79 10.44
CA LEU A 315 -34.28 11.91 10.96
C LEU A 315 -34.08 13.03 9.94
N ALA A 316 -34.57 12.93 8.71
CA ALA A 316 -34.44 14.00 7.72
C ALA A 316 -34.90 15.35 8.32
N GLN A 317 -34.03 16.36 8.22
CA GLN A 317 -34.20 17.72 8.76
C GLN A 317 -34.27 17.83 10.29
N LYS A 318 -33.94 16.76 11.02
CA LYS A 318 -33.83 16.77 12.48
C LYS A 318 -32.39 16.96 12.93
N THR A 319 -32.21 17.40 14.17
CA THR A 319 -30.89 17.55 14.79
C THR A 319 -30.42 16.25 15.45
N VAL A 320 -29.20 15.82 15.16
CA VAL A 320 -28.56 14.62 15.74
C VAL A 320 -27.28 15.02 16.46
N ALA A 321 -27.11 14.55 17.70
CA ALA A 321 -25.89 14.77 18.47
C ALA A 321 -24.80 13.76 18.11
N VAL A 322 -23.56 14.25 17.98
CA VAL A 322 -22.34 13.44 17.84
C VAL A 322 -21.28 13.93 18.81
N ILE A 323 -20.41 13.03 19.26
CA ILE A 323 -19.31 13.40 20.15
C ILE A 323 -18.10 13.85 19.34
N LYS A 324 -17.51 14.98 19.74
CA LYS A 324 -16.27 15.49 19.18
C LYS A 324 -15.14 14.47 19.21
N SER A 325 -14.44 14.33 18.10
CA SER A 325 -13.36 13.36 17.85
C SER A 325 -13.79 11.88 17.90
N ALA A 326 -15.09 11.57 17.91
CA ALA A 326 -15.60 10.23 17.64
C ALA A 326 -15.70 9.98 16.13
N THR A 327 -15.75 8.71 15.72
CA THR A 327 -15.92 8.37 14.29
C THR A 327 -17.25 8.86 13.75
N ALA A 328 -18.30 8.89 14.58
CA ALA A 328 -19.63 9.43 14.28
C ALA A 328 -19.60 10.88 13.75
N GLU A 329 -18.68 11.73 14.22
CA GLU A 329 -18.53 13.11 13.74
C GLU A 329 -18.18 13.16 12.25
N SER A 330 -17.31 12.26 11.80
CA SER A 330 -16.89 12.17 10.39
C SER A 330 -17.83 11.35 9.51
N THR A 331 -18.57 10.39 10.08
CA THR A 331 -19.42 9.49 9.29
C THR A 331 -20.85 10.03 9.11
N ILE A 332 -21.31 10.92 10.00
CA ILE A 332 -22.71 11.38 10.00
C ILE A 332 -23.13 12.06 8.69
N GLU A 333 -22.27 12.82 8.04
CA GLU A 333 -22.58 13.48 6.76
C GLU A 333 -22.88 12.46 5.65
N TYR A 334 -22.19 11.33 5.66
CA TYR A 334 -22.40 10.25 4.69
C TYR A 334 -23.60 9.36 5.06
N LEU A 335 -23.73 9.03 6.35
CA LEU A 335 -24.79 8.13 6.83
C LEU A 335 -26.16 8.81 6.83
N LEU A 336 -26.20 10.11 7.16
CA LEU A 336 -27.40 10.88 7.40
C LEU A 336 -27.28 12.27 6.73
N PRO A 337 -27.17 12.37 5.40
CA PRO A 337 -26.84 13.61 4.69
C PRO A 337 -27.88 14.74 4.84
N ARG A 338 -29.06 14.45 5.40
CA ARG A 338 -30.17 15.40 5.53
C ARG A 338 -30.42 15.84 6.98
N VAL A 339 -29.53 15.54 7.92
CA VAL A 339 -29.69 15.94 9.33
C VAL A 339 -28.90 17.20 9.64
N GLU A 340 -29.34 17.94 10.66
CA GLU A 340 -28.50 18.96 11.29
C GLU A 340 -27.62 18.29 12.35
N VAL A 341 -26.32 18.61 12.36
CA VAL A 341 -25.36 17.97 13.28
C VAL A 341 -25.06 18.88 14.46
N LYS A 342 -25.29 18.39 15.69
CA LYS A 342 -24.86 19.05 16.93
C LYS A 342 -23.65 18.31 17.50
N VAL A 343 -22.47 18.90 17.36
CA VAL A 343 -21.24 18.35 17.97
C VAL A 343 -21.20 18.76 19.45
N VAL A 344 -21.07 17.77 20.34
CA VAL A 344 -20.94 17.97 21.79
C VAL A 344 -19.65 17.34 22.32
N GLU A 345 -19.19 17.78 23.49
CA GLU A 345 -17.90 17.39 24.05
C GLU A 345 -17.96 16.02 24.78
N ASP A 346 -19.10 15.71 25.42
CA ASP A 346 -19.31 14.45 26.13
C ASP A 346 -20.73 13.85 25.97
N TYR A 347 -20.90 12.62 26.47
CA TYR A 347 -22.16 11.88 26.37
C TYR A 347 -23.22 12.34 27.39
N ALA A 348 -22.82 12.99 28.49
CA ALA A 348 -23.77 13.53 29.45
C ALA A 348 -24.50 14.73 28.85
N ASP A 349 -23.78 15.61 28.17
CA ASP A 349 -24.32 16.73 27.40
C ASP A 349 -25.22 16.23 26.25
N ALA A 350 -24.81 15.16 25.56
CA ALA A 350 -25.60 14.55 24.51
C ALA A 350 -26.93 13.99 25.03
N LEU A 351 -26.90 13.26 26.15
CA LEU A 351 -28.10 12.73 26.82
C LEU A 351 -28.99 13.84 27.34
N GLN A 352 -28.40 14.86 27.97
CA GLN A 352 -29.14 16.03 28.44
C GLN A 352 -29.85 16.72 27.27
N ALA A 353 -29.16 16.92 26.14
CA ALA A 353 -29.77 17.48 24.94
C ALA A 353 -30.89 16.60 24.37
N LEU A 354 -30.78 15.27 24.46
CA LEU A 354 -31.82 14.33 24.05
C LEU A 354 -33.04 14.39 25.00
N ASP A 355 -32.80 14.45 26.31
CA ASP A 355 -33.84 14.54 27.33
C ASP A 355 -34.64 15.85 27.25
N TYR A 356 -33.96 16.96 27.01
CA TYR A 356 -34.60 18.27 26.78
C TYR A 356 -35.05 18.48 25.32
N GLU A 357 -35.03 17.44 24.48
CA GLU A 357 -35.51 17.47 23.09
C GLU A 357 -34.82 18.51 22.20
N GLN A 358 -33.60 18.93 22.57
CA GLN A 358 -32.74 19.77 21.74
C GLN A 358 -32.11 18.98 20.58
N VAL A 359 -32.04 17.65 20.70
CA VAL A 359 -31.67 16.74 19.63
C VAL A 359 -32.67 15.59 19.57
N SER A 360 -32.85 15.03 18.39
CA SER A 360 -33.78 13.91 18.14
C SER A 360 -33.14 12.54 18.32
N ALA A 361 -31.81 12.46 18.23
CA ALA A 361 -31.05 11.23 18.43
C ALA A 361 -29.59 11.54 18.79
N ILE A 362 -28.88 10.55 19.34
CA ILE A 362 -27.43 10.54 19.50
C ILE A 362 -26.86 9.44 18.62
N LEU A 363 -25.91 9.74 17.74
CA LEU A 363 -25.21 8.74 16.93
C LEU A 363 -23.91 8.34 17.61
N ALA A 364 -23.80 7.08 18.03
CA ALA A 364 -22.57 6.53 18.61
C ALA A 364 -22.53 4.99 18.53
N ASP A 365 -21.40 4.43 18.92
CA ASP A 365 -21.18 2.99 18.92
C ASP A 365 -22.06 2.30 19.97
N ASP A 366 -22.65 1.15 19.60
CA ASP A 366 -23.48 0.29 20.44
C ASP A 366 -22.91 0.05 21.85
N THR A 367 -21.60 -0.20 21.94
CA THR A 367 -20.90 -0.43 23.21
C THR A 367 -21.07 0.70 24.21
N ILE A 368 -21.09 1.94 23.73
CA ILE A 368 -21.24 3.13 24.54
C ILE A 368 -22.72 3.33 24.87
N LEU A 369 -23.59 3.22 23.86
CA LEU A 369 -25.01 3.44 24.00
C LEU A 369 -25.67 2.44 24.96
N LEU A 370 -25.27 1.16 24.91
CA LEU A 370 -25.70 0.14 25.87
C LEU A 370 -25.28 0.50 27.31
N GLY A 371 -24.08 1.07 27.48
CA GLY A 371 -23.62 1.59 28.76
C GLY A 371 -24.51 2.71 29.31
N LEU A 372 -24.90 3.66 28.46
CA LEU A 372 -25.82 4.74 28.81
C LEU A 372 -27.22 4.21 29.15
N MET A 373 -27.75 3.29 28.34
CA MET A 373 -29.06 2.67 28.57
C MET A 373 -29.14 1.88 29.89
N ARG A 374 -28.02 1.28 30.34
CA ARG A 374 -27.97 0.60 31.64
C ARG A 374 -28.08 1.54 32.83
N GLN A 375 -27.61 2.78 32.68
CA GLN A 375 -27.72 3.79 33.73
C GLN A 375 -29.15 4.33 33.85
N GLN A 376 -29.93 4.29 32.76
CA GLN A 376 -31.31 4.75 32.70
C GLN A 376 -32.22 3.70 32.02
N PRO A 377 -32.53 2.58 32.69
CA PRO A 377 -33.26 1.46 32.07
C PRO A 377 -34.66 1.86 31.57
N GLY A 378 -34.98 1.48 30.34
CA GLY A 378 -36.31 1.69 29.74
C GLY A 378 -36.57 3.09 29.19
N GLN A 379 -35.67 4.06 29.41
CA GLN A 379 -35.83 5.44 28.91
C GLN A 379 -35.47 5.59 27.43
N TYR A 380 -34.57 4.75 26.92
CA TYR A 380 -34.05 4.84 25.57
C TYR A 380 -34.11 3.51 24.82
N ARG A 381 -33.96 3.57 23.50
CA ARG A 381 -33.78 2.42 22.61
C ARG A 381 -32.83 2.75 21.47
N LEU A 382 -32.23 1.71 20.88
CA LEU A 382 -31.36 1.82 19.72
C LEU A 382 -32.18 1.74 18.42
N VAL A 383 -31.76 2.51 17.42
CA VAL A 383 -32.29 2.49 16.05
C VAL A 383 -31.12 2.30 15.10
N GLY A 384 -31.24 1.28 14.26
CA GLY A 384 -30.30 0.94 13.19
C GLY A 384 -31.02 0.83 11.85
N LYS A 385 -30.29 0.49 10.79
CA LYS A 385 -30.90 0.21 9.48
C LYS A 385 -31.34 -1.25 9.48
N ASN A 386 -32.64 -1.51 9.36
CA ASN A 386 -33.22 -2.86 9.48
C ASN A 386 -32.86 -3.59 10.79
N GLY A 387 -32.62 -2.84 11.88
CA GLY A 387 -32.18 -3.39 13.15
C GLY A 387 -30.67 -3.67 13.26
N GLU A 388 -29.90 -3.43 12.21
CA GLU A 388 -28.44 -3.57 12.18
C GLU A 388 -27.72 -2.22 12.34
N GLY A 389 -26.44 -2.28 12.76
CA GLY A 389 -25.60 -1.09 12.90
C GLY A 389 -25.38 -0.38 11.56
N LEU A 390 -25.28 0.95 11.60
CA LEU A 390 -25.05 1.80 10.42
C LEU A 390 -23.63 1.70 9.88
N THR A 391 -22.68 1.28 10.72
CA THR A 391 -21.27 1.08 10.36
C THR A 391 -20.70 -0.15 11.08
N VAL A 392 -19.48 -0.51 10.68
CA VAL A 392 -18.65 -1.51 11.38
C VAL A 392 -17.42 -0.80 11.97
N GLU A 393 -17.33 -0.78 13.29
CA GLU A 393 -16.30 -0.06 14.06
C GLU A 393 -15.33 -1.08 14.70
N ASN A 394 -14.14 -1.23 14.11
CA ASN A 394 -13.13 -2.16 14.64
C ASN A 394 -12.29 -1.52 15.75
N TYR A 395 -12.41 -1.99 16.99
CA TYR A 395 -11.62 -1.50 18.12
C TYR A 395 -10.27 -2.22 18.26
N GLY A 396 -9.21 -1.44 18.47
CA GLY A 396 -7.85 -1.94 18.69
C GLY A 396 -7.14 -1.18 19.81
N ALA A 397 -6.23 -1.87 20.51
CA ALA A 397 -5.37 -1.26 21.52
C ALA A 397 -4.29 -0.42 20.83
N ALA A 398 -4.13 0.85 21.19
CA ALA A 398 -3.13 1.71 20.58
C ALA A 398 -1.85 1.77 21.42
N VAL A 399 -0.71 1.62 20.76
CA VAL A 399 0.63 1.84 21.32
C VAL A 399 1.39 2.86 20.48
N VAL A 400 2.52 3.32 20.98
CA VAL A 400 3.42 4.22 20.25
C VAL A 400 3.94 3.58 18.95
N LYS A 401 4.03 4.35 17.86
CA LYS A 401 4.66 3.89 16.61
C LYS A 401 6.16 3.66 16.77
N GLY A 402 6.65 2.57 16.17
CA GLY A 402 8.05 2.17 16.18
C GLY A 402 8.39 1.07 17.20
N ASP A 403 7.53 0.82 18.21
CA ASP A 403 7.75 -0.28 19.16
C ASP A 403 7.12 -1.59 18.66
N ARG A 404 7.88 -2.32 17.84
CA ARG A 404 7.44 -3.60 17.29
C ARG A 404 7.35 -4.69 18.35
N ALA A 405 8.27 -4.71 19.32
CA ALA A 405 8.32 -5.76 20.34
C ALA A 405 7.13 -5.69 21.28
N PHE A 406 6.83 -4.51 21.85
CA PHE A 406 5.68 -4.35 22.74
C PHE A 406 4.37 -4.55 22.01
N LEU A 407 4.23 -4.02 20.80
CA LEU A 407 3.05 -4.28 19.98
C LEU A 407 2.83 -5.79 19.75
N ASN A 408 3.89 -6.54 19.39
CA ASN A 408 3.77 -7.96 19.14
C ASN A 408 3.28 -8.71 20.39
N ILE A 409 3.67 -8.26 21.59
CA ILE A 409 3.12 -8.78 22.86
C ILE A 409 1.63 -8.48 22.95
N VAL A 410 1.21 -7.23 22.71
CA VAL A 410 -0.21 -6.84 22.72
C VAL A 410 -1.02 -7.67 21.71
N ASP A 411 -0.53 -7.86 20.49
CA ASP A 411 -1.19 -8.67 19.46
C ASP A 411 -1.32 -10.14 19.88
N THR A 412 -0.26 -10.73 20.45
CA THR A 412 -0.28 -12.10 20.98
C THR A 412 -1.35 -12.25 22.05
N VAL A 413 -1.44 -11.30 22.99
CA VAL A 413 -2.44 -11.33 24.05
C VAL A 413 -3.85 -11.15 23.50
N VAL A 414 -4.07 -10.23 22.54
CA VAL A 414 -5.38 -10.05 21.90
C VAL A 414 -5.84 -11.33 21.19
N ARG A 415 -4.94 -12.06 20.52
CA ARG A 415 -5.26 -13.36 19.90
C ARG A 415 -5.63 -14.39 20.95
N GLN A 416 -4.78 -14.58 21.95
CA GLN A 416 -5.03 -15.52 23.04
C GLN A 416 -6.34 -15.22 23.76
N PHE A 417 -6.66 -13.94 23.97
CA PHE A 417 -7.91 -13.50 24.59
C PHE A 417 -9.13 -13.95 23.78
N LYS A 418 -9.06 -13.83 22.45
CA LYS A 418 -10.12 -14.29 21.52
C LYS A 418 -10.21 -15.81 21.39
N GLU A 419 -9.07 -16.50 21.30
CA GLU A 419 -9.00 -17.94 21.01
C GLU A 419 -9.24 -18.83 22.23
N SER A 420 -8.91 -18.36 23.44
CA SER A 420 -9.09 -19.14 24.68
C SER A 420 -10.52 -19.16 25.22
N GLY A 421 -11.46 -18.45 24.60
CA GLY A 421 -12.80 -18.22 25.14
C GLY A 421 -12.86 -17.18 26.27
N ALA A 422 -11.71 -16.65 26.72
CA ALA A 422 -11.66 -15.61 27.75
C ALA A 422 -12.40 -14.32 27.34
N TRP A 423 -12.35 -13.96 26.05
CA TRP A 423 -13.12 -12.84 25.51
C TRP A 423 -14.63 -13.03 25.67
N GLN A 424 -15.14 -14.22 25.31
CA GLN A 424 -16.56 -14.55 25.42
C GLN A 424 -17.02 -14.55 26.88
N ALA A 425 -16.20 -15.11 27.78
CA ALA A 425 -16.46 -15.14 29.21
C ALA A 425 -16.49 -13.73 29.81
N SER A 426 -15.51 -12.88 29.47
CA SER A 426 -15.45 -11.48 29.90
C SER A 426 -16.68 -10.70 29.40
N TYR A 427 -17.02 -10.82 28.11
CA TYR A 427 -18.22 -10.18 27.56
C TYR A 427 -19.50 -10.62 28.29
N SER A 428 -19.72 -11.93 28.43
CA SER A 428 -20.93 -12.47 29.06
C SER A 428 -21.05 -12.07 30.53
N HIS A 429 -19.92 -11.95 31.24
CA HIS A 429 -19.90 -11.48 32.62
C HIS A 429 -20.41 -10.04 32.73
N TYR A 430 -19.95 -9.16 31.86
CA TYR A 430 -20.32 -7.75 31.89
C TYR A 430 -21.65 -7.45 31.19
N PHE A 431 -22.10 -8.30 30.26
CA PHE A 431 -23.33 -8.14 29.47
C PHE A 431 -24.23 -9.41 29.53
N PRO A 432 -24.71 -9.81 30.72
CA PRO A 432 -25.39 -11.10 30.91
C PRO A 432 -26.73 -11.25 30.15
N ASN A 433 -27.36 -10.14 29.78
CA ASN A 433 -28.67 -10.10 29.11
C ASN A 433 -28.58 -9.66 27.64
N GLN A 434 -27.39 -9.67 27.05
CA GLN A 434 -27.17 -9.31 25.65
C GLN A 434 -26.67 -10.53 24.87
N PRO A 435 -27.06 -10.67 23.59
CA PRO A 435 -26.48 -11.70 22.74
C PRO A 435 -24.98 -11.47 22.61
N VAL A 436 -24.18 -12.53 22.74
CA VAL A 436 -22.73 -12.40 22.61
C VAL A 436 -22.39 -12.13 21.13
N PRO A 437 -21.72 -11.01 20.81
CA PRO A 437 -21.37 -10.70 19.44
C PRO A 437 -20.36 -11.72 18.90
N PRO A 438 -20.29 -11.91 17.58
CA PRO A 438 -19.29 -12.78 16.99
C PRO A 438 -17.89 -12.29 17.39
N VAL A 439 -17.04 -13.23 17.82
CA VAL A 439 -15.64 -12.93 18.13
C VAL A 439 -15.02 -12.29 16.89
N PRO A 440 -14.40 -11.10 16.99
CA PRO A 440 -13.80 -10.44 15.85
C PRO A 440 -12.81 -11.37 15.16
N LYS A 441 -13.09 -11.69 13.90
CA LYS A 441 -12.18 -12.49 13.08
C LYS A 441 -10.81 -11.82 13.07
N ILE A 442 -9.75 -12.62 13.02
CA ILE A 442 -8.38 -12.11 12.93
C ILE A 442 -8.31 -11.21 11.70
N GLY A 443 -8.29 -9.90 11.92
CA GLY A 443 -8.01 -8.91 10.88
C GLY A 443 -6.58 -9.15 10.43
N ARG A 444 -6.42 -10.01 9.42
CA ARG A 444 -5.13 -10.59 9.06
C ARG A 444 -4.17 -9.47 8.66
N ARG A 445 -3.19 -9.20 9.52
CA ARG A 445 -1.88 -8.66 9.09
C ARG A 445 -1.06 -9.75 8.39
N SER A 446 -1.72 -10.66 7.69
CA SER A 446 -1.08 -11.84 7.12
C SER A 446 -0.05 -11.42 6.10
N THR A 447 1.09 -12.08 6.19
CA THR A 447 1.98 -12.23 5.07
C THR A 447 1.53 -13.45 4.27
N LEU A 448 1.91 -13.51 3.01
CA LEU A 448 1.60 -14.64 2.14
C LEU A 448 2.24 -15.95 2.63
N ALA A 449 3.21 -15.89 3.55
CA ALA A 449 3.74 -17.06 4.25
C ALA A 449 2.65 -17.92 4.94
N ASP A 450 1.55 -17.28 5.38
CA ASP A 450 0.36 -17.95 5.94
C ASP A 450 -0.50 -18.67 4.86
N ILE A 451 -0.13 -18.64 3.57
CA ILE A 451 -0.83 -19.33 2.46
C ILE A 451 -0.22 -20.71 2.22
N THR A 452 1.08 -20.84 2.44
CA THR A 452 1.87 -22.00 2.03
C THR A 452 2.19 -22.90 3.22
N THR A 453 2.16 -22.34 4.43
CA THR A 453 2.29 -23.09 5.67
C THR A 453 1.05 -22.82 6.54
N GLY A 454 0.41 -23.87 7.03
CA GLY A 454 -0.71 -23.81 7.98
C GLY A 454 -0.27 -23.34 9.37
N GLY A 455 0.49 -22.25 9.44
CA GLY A 455 1.34 -21.90 10.56
C GLY A 455 0.60 -21.44 11.81
N SER A 456 0.50 -22.35 12.78
CA SER A 456 0.54 -22.06 14.21
C SER A 456 2.00 -21.88 14.64
N SER A 457 2.55 -20.67 14.59
CA SER A 457 3.79 -20.38 15.31
C SER A 457 3.68 -19.04 16.04
N SER A 458 3.84 -19.12 17.37
CA SER A 458 4.00 -17.96 18.23
C SER A 458 5.44 -17.47 18.11
N PRO A 459 5.70 -16.18 17.84
CA PRO A 459 7.06 -15.68 17.77
C PRO A 459 7.76 -15.81 19.13
N THR A 460 8.99 -16.31 19.12
CA THR A 460 9.86 -16.33 20.29
C THR A 460 10.27 -14.90 20.63
N ILE A 461 9.92 -14.43 21.82
CA ILE A 461 10.29 -13.08 22.29
C ILE A 461 11.79 -13.10 22.59
N GLY A 462 12.62 -12.63 21.65
CA GLY A 462 14.02 -12.33 21.92
C GLY A 462 14.16 -11.28 23.03
N GLN A 463 15.27 -11.29 23.78
CA GLN A 463 15.48 -10.32 24.85
C GLN A 463 15.44 -8.88 24.29
N PRO A 464 14.58 -7.99 24.83
CA PRO A 464 14.46 -6.63 24.33
C PRO A 464 15.71 -5.81 24.61
N GLN A 465 16.18 -5.07 23.61
CA GLN A 465 17.36 -4.23 23.73
C GLN A 465 17.16 -3.08 24.74
N PRO A 466 18.23 -2.64 25.44
CA PRO A 466 18.20 -1.47 26.31
C PRO A 466 17.62 -0.22 25.61
N GLY A 467 16.76 0.53 26.29
CA GLY A 467 16.17 1.77 25.78
C GLY A 467 14.82 1.63 25.05
N THR A 468 14.43 0.41 24.65
CA THR A 468 13.11 0.13 24.04
C THR A 468 11.96 0.39 25.02
N PRO A 469 10.74 0.75 24.57
CA PRO A 469 9.64 0.98 25.50
C PRO A 469 9.24 -0.28 26.27
N LEU A 470 9.28 -1.47 25.65
CA LEU A 470 9.15 -2.75 26.37
C LEU A 470 10.17 -2.88 27.50
N ARG A 471 11.45 -2.58 27.26
CA ARG A 471 12.47 -2.65 28.30
C ARG A 471 12.20 -1.64 29.43
N ARG A 472 11.74 -0.42 29.10
CA ARG A 472 11.33 0.57 30.12
C ARG A 472 10.13 0.10 30.94
N ILE A 473 9.16 -0.56 30.31
CA ILE A 473 8.00 -1.16 31.02
C ILE A 473 8.50 -2.23 32.00
N GLN A 474 9.41 -3.11 31.55
CA GLN A 474 10.04 -4.14 32.37
C GLN A 474 10.82 -3.54 33.55
N ASP A 475 11.70 -2.57 33.28
CA ASP A 475 12.52 -1.91 34.31
C ASP A 475 11.65 -1.14 35.32
N ARG A 476 10.52 -0.56 34.89
CA ARG A 476 9.57 0.12 35.76
C ARG A 476 8.74 -0.85 36.61
N GLY A 477 8.60 -2.11 36.18
CA GLY A 477 7.93 -3.18 36.92
C GLY A 477 6.39 -3.13 36.90
N TYR A 478 5.78 -2.27 36.09
CA TYR A 478 4.32 -2.24 35.87
C TYR A 478 3.95 -1.59 34.53
N LEU A 479 2.81 -1.97 33.97
CA LEU A 479 2.19 -1.42 32.78
C LEU A 479 1.29 -0.21 33.12
N VAL A 480 1.30 0.84 32.30
CA VAL A 480 0.38 1.99 32.44
C VAL A 480 -0.56 2.03 31.24
N VAL A 481 -1.86 1.92 31.50
CA VAL A 481 -2.91 1.74 30.49
C VAL A 481 -3.90 2.90 30.55
N ALA A 482 -4.10 3.60 29.44
CA ALA A 482 -5.21 4.55 29.33
C ALA A 482 -6.51 3.81 29.03
N VAL A 483 -7.56 4.09 29.81
CA VAL A 483 -8.88 3.45 29.71
C VAL A 483 -9.99 4.49 29.84
N LYS A 484 -11.17 4.16 29.33
CA LYS A 484 -12.39 4.87 29.70
C LYS A 484 -12.76 4.57 31.15
N GLU A 485 -13.42 5.52 31.82
CA GLU A 485 -13.95 5.31 33.18
C GLU A 485 -15.48 5.34 33.26
N ASN A 486 -16.16 5.66 32.15
CA ASN A 486 -17.59 5.94 32.11
C ASN A 486 -18.37 5.05 31.12
N VAL A 487 -17.82 3.89 30.72
CA VAL A 487 -18.47 2.95 29.79
C VAL A 487 -18.68 1.60 30.50
N PRO A 488 -19.82 1.42 31.21
CA PRO A 488 -20.16 0.18 31.89
C PRO A 488 -19.99 -1.07 31.01
N GLY A 489 -19.20 -2.02 31.50
CA GLY A 489 -18.90 -3.29 30.84
C GLY A 489 -17.70 -3.30 29.90
N PHE A 490 -17.15 -2.14 29.55
CA PHE A 490 -15.87 -2.01 28.83
C PHE A 490 -14.79 -1.39 29.71
N GLY A 491 -14.81 -0.07 29.86
CA GLY A 491 -13.93 0.69 30.74
C GLY A 491 -14.79 1.51 31.70
N TYR A 492 -14.96 1.00 32.92
CA TYR A 492 -15.77 1.63 33.94
C TYR A 492 -15.02 1.70 35.27
N ARG A 493 -15.09 2.86 35.91
CA ARG A 493 -14.59 3.07 37.26
C ARG A 493 -15.79 3.17 38.20
N ASP A 494 -15.86 2.25 39.15
CA ASP A 494 -16.90 2.29 40.17
C ASP A 494 -16.74 3.59 40.99
N PRO A 495 -17.76 4.46 41.06
CA PRO A 495 -17.65 5.74 41.77
C PRO A 495 -17.54 5.58 43.29
N LYS A 496 -17.92 4.43 43.86
CA LYS A 496 -17.86 4.12 45.29
C LYS A 496 -16.51 3.52 45.68
N THR A 497 -16.02 2.54 44.93
CA THR A 497 -14.77 1.82 45.26
C THR A 497 -13.55 2.42 44.55
N GLY A 498 -13.75 3.14 43.46
CA GLY A 498 -12.69 3.64 42.59
C GLY A 498 -12.05 2.56 41.72
N GLU A 499 -12.51 1.32 41.79
CA GLU A 499 -11.95 0.18 41.05
C GLU A 499 -12.39 0.18 39.58
N PHE A 500 -11.46 -0.20 38.71
CA PHE A 500 -11.72 -0.36 37.29
C PHE A 500 -12.21 -1.78 36.98
N SER A 501 -13.25 -1.88 36.15
CA SER A 501 -13.83 -3.14 35.67
C SER A 501 -14.31 -3.03 34.23
N GLY A 502 -14.47 -4.19 33.59
CA GLY A 502 -14.96 -4.34 32.21
C GLY A 502 -13.99 -5.07 31.28
N LEU A 503 -14.45 -5.35 30.07
CA LEU A 503 -13.72 -6.16 29.09
C LEU A 503 -12.34 -5.60 28.74
N GLU A 504 -12.21 -4.27 28.64
CA GLU A 504 -10.94 -3.62 28.31
C GLU A 504 -9.94 -3.66 29.48
N ILE A 505 -10.45 -3.72 30.71
CA ILE A 505 -9.66 -3.87 31.94
C ILE A 505 -9.10 -5.29 32.03
N ASP A 506 -9.90 -6.30 31.68
CA ASP A 506 -9.45 -7.70 31.63
C ASP A 506 -8.34 -7.88 30.58
N LEU A 507 -8.50 -7.31 29.40
CA LEU A 507 -7.47 -7.32 28.36
C LEU A 507 -6.18 -6.65 28.85
N ALA A 508 -6.27 -5.50 29.52
CA ALA A 508 -5.11 -4.81 30.10
C ALA A 508 -4.36 -5.67 31.13
N ARG A 509 -5.09 -6.37 32.01
CA ARG A 509 -4.54 -7.29 33.00
C ARG A 509 -3.85 -8.50 32.35
N LEU A 510 -4.40 -9.01 31.24
CA LEU A 510 -3.76 -10.09 30.47
C LEU A 510 -2.43 -9.63 29.85
N ILE A 511 -2.34 -8.38 29.38
CA ILE A 511 -1.06 -7.83 28.87
C ILE A 511 -0.04 -7.72 30.00
N ALA A 512 -0.44 -7.24 31.19
CA ALA A 512 0.44 -7.20 32.35
C ALA A 512 0.92 -8.59 32.77
N LYS A 513 0.02 -9.58 32.79
CA LYS A 513 0.36 -10.98 33.05
C LYS A 513 1.37 -11.53 32.03
N GLN A 514 1.22 -11.20 30.75
CA GLN A 514 2.16 -11.65 29.72
C GLN A 514 3.57 -11.07 29.89
N ILE A 515 3.69 -9.84 30.42
CA ILE A 515 4.98 -9.15 30.58
C ILE A 515 5.66 -9.52 31.90
N PHE A 516 4.89 -9.59 32.99
CA PHE A 516 5.40 -9.69 34.36
C PHE A 516 5.08 -11.02 35.05
N GLY A 517 4.25 -11.88 34.46
CA GLY A 517 3.68 -13.05 35.13
C GLY A 517 2.55 -12.72 36.11
N ASP A 518 2.23 -11.45 36.31
CA ASP A 518 1.30 -10.96 37.33
C ASP A 518 0.29 -9.95 36.74
N PRO A 519 -1.03 -10.27 36.74
CA PRO A 519 -2.06 -9.38 36.20
C PRO A 519 -2.27 -8.09 37.03
N SER A 520 -1.81 -8.03 38.28
CA SER A 520 -1.97 -6.82 39.12
C SER A 520 -0.90 -5.76 38.84
N LYS A 521 0.11 -6.05 38.02
CA LYS A 521 1.18 -5.10 37.62
C LYS A 521 0.72 -4.12 36.54
N VAL A 522 -0.44 -3.50 36.77
CA VAL A 522 -1.06 -2.55 35.85
C VAL A 522 -1.57 -1.32 36.62
N LYS A 523 -1.41 -0.13 36.03
CA LYS A 523 -1.97 1.14 36.51
C LYS A 523 -2.86 1.75 35.44
N PHE A 524 -4.06 2.15 35.83
CA PHE A 524 -5.03 2.74 34.92
C PHE A 524 -4.99 4.26 34.97
N VAL A 525 -5.09 4.88 33.80
CA VAL A 525 -5.23 6.33 33.62
C VAL A 525 -6.53 6.59 32.89
N ALA A 526 -7.47 7.25 33.55
CA ALA A 526 -8.74 7.63 32.94
C ALA A 526 -8.53 8.69 31.85
N VAL A 527 -9.19 8.52 30.69
CA VAL A 527 -9.11 9.46 29.57
C VAL A 527 -10.46 9.74 28.92
N SER A 528 -10.69 11.00 28.55
CA SER A 528 -11.81 11.40 27.70
C SER A 528 -11.59 10.98 26.24
N THR A 529 -12.64 11.07 25.41
CA THR A 529 -12.62 10.67 23.99
C THR A 529 -11.48 11.33 23.21
N GLN A 530 -11.24 12.62 23.48
CA GLN A 530 -10.23 13.45 22.82
C GLN A 530 -8.81 13.21 23.34
N GLN A 531 -8.67 12.78 24.60
CA GLN A 531 -7.36 12.56 25.24
C GLN A 531 -6.73 11.19 24.89
N ARG A 532 -7.52 10.22 24.42
CA ARG A 532 -7.08 8.83 24.15
C ARG A 532 -5.78 8.73 23.37
N LEU A 533 -5.64 9.51 22.31
CA LEU A 533 -4.48 9.46 21.44
C LEU A 533 -3.31 10.37 21.89
N PRO A 534 -3.56 11.62 22.34
CA PRO A 534 -2.52 12.49 22.88
C PRO A 534 -1.72 11.89 24.05
N VAL A 535 -2.33 11.10 24.94
CA VAL A 535 -1.64 10.57 26.13
C VAL A 535 -0.52 9.56 25.82
N LEU A 536 -0.53 8.93 24.64
CA LEU A 536 0.55 8.04 24.19
C LEU A 536 1.79 8.81 23.72
N ARG A 537 1.73 10.14 23.60
CA ARG A 537 2.68 10.92 22.80
C ARG A 537 3.42 11.97 23.61
N SER A 538 4.61 12.31 23.13
CA SER A 538 5.48 13.42 23.52
C SER A 538 5.73 14.36 22.32
N LEU A 539 6.40 15.49 22.56
CA LEU A 539 6.72 16.49 21.51
C LEU A 539 7.78 16.01 20.50
N THR A 540 8.39 14.84 20.71
CA THR A 540 9.48 14.28 19.89
C THR A 540 9.09 13.98 18.44
N ARG A 541 7.80 13.83 18.12
CA ARG A 541 7.32 13.63 16.74
C ARG A 541 7.51 14.81 15.81
N ILE A 542 7.76 16.01 16.34
CA ILE A 542 8.04 17.17 15.48
C ILE A 542 9.25 16.91 14.56
N PHE A 543 10.11 15.97 14.95
CA PHE A 543 11.25 15.51 14.16
C PHE A 543 10.97 14.27 13.29
N ASP A 544 9.81 13.61 13.40
CA ASP A 544 9.50 12.39 12.64
C ASP A 544 9.61 12.58 11.12
N PRO A 545 9.12 13.68 10.52
CA PRO A 545 9.33 13.93 9.10
C PRO A 545 10.83 13.90 8.72
N ILE A 546 11.67 14.57 9.52
CA ILE A 546 13.12 14.63 9.29
C ILE A 546 13.74 13.23 9.41
N PHE A 547 13.37 12.45 10.42
CA PHE A 547 13.90 11.10 10.58
C PHE A 547 13.42 10.15 9.49
N LYS A 548 12.16 10.24 9.04
CA LYS A 548 11.67 9.46 7.89
C LYS A 548 12.49 9.75 6.65
N ILE A 549 12.76 11.03 6.38
CA ILE A 549 13.59 11.48 5.25
C ILE A 549 14.99 10.88 5.36
N PHE A 550 15.63 11.04 6.51
CA PHE A 550 16.95 10.50 6.75
C PHE A 550 16.96 8.97 6.60
N SER A 551 15.97 8.27 7.16
CA SER A 551 15.79 6.82 7.03
C SER A 551 15.72 6.39 5.57
N VAL A 552 14.90 7.04 4.75
CA VAL A 552 14.77 6.75 3.31
C VAL A 552 16.09 6.99 2.59
N LEU A 553 16.63 8.21 2.70
CA LEU A 553 17.79 8.67 1.91
C LEU A 553 19.13 8.07 2.36
N SER A 554 19.22 7.53 3.58
CA SER A 554 20.45 6.93 4.14
C SER A 554 20.57 5.43 3.89
N THR A 555 19.68 4.86 3.06
CA THR A 555 19.64 3.41 2.78
C THR A 555 19.88 3.13 1.30
N SER A 556 20.41 1.94 1.00
CA SER A 556 20.57 1.44 -0.37
C SER A 556 19.24 1.18 -1.10
N LEU A 557 18.13 1.11 -0.37
CA LEU A 557 16.82 0.64 -0.85
C LEU A 557 16.19 1.58 -1.88
N THR A 558 16.45 2.89 -1.78
CA THR A 558 15.92 3.91 -2.69
C THR A 558 16.94 4.41 -3.70
N SER A 559 18.08 3.73 -3.81
CA SER A 559 19.11 4.04 -4.82
C SER A 559 18.72 3.53 -6.20
N ASN A 560 19.45 3.96 -7.22
CA ASN A 560 19.32 3.43 -8.58
C ASN A 560 20.04 2.07 -8.73
N TRP A 561 19.83 1.15 -7.78
CA TRP A 561 20.64 -0.05 -7.62
C TRP A 561 20.62 -0.95 -8.86
N TRP A 562 19.52 -1.01 -9.60
CA TRP A 562 19.44 -1.82 -10.82
C TRP A 562 20.46 -1.37 -11.86
N HIS A 563 20.41 -0.09 -12.25
CA HIS A 563 21.34 0.47 -13.23
C HIS A 563 22.77 0.54 -12.70
N LEU A 564 22.97 0.80 -11.40
CA LEU A 564 24.31 0.71 -10.80
C LEU A 564 24.86 -0.72 -10.89
N GLY A 565 24.03 -1.75 -10.73
CA GLY A 565 24.40 -3.15 -10.88
C GLY A 565 24.77 -3.48 -12.32
N MET A 566 23.94 -3.06 -13.27
CA MET A 566 24.21 -3.23 -14.71
C MET A 566 25.47 -2.50 -15.16
N ALA A 567 25.83 -1.38 -14.50
CA ALA A 567 27.07 -0.65 -14.73
C ALA A 567 28.29 -1.20 -13.95
N GLY A 568 28.16 -2.32 -13.25
CA GLY A 568 29.26 -2.95 -12.50
C GLY A 568 29.70 -2.18 -11.25
N LYS A 569 28.83 -1.32 -10.71
CA LYS A 569 29.12 -0.47 -9.54
C LYS A 569 28.62 -1.07 -8.21
N LEU A 570 27.91 -2.19 -8.26
CA LEU A 570 27.45 -2.91 -7.06
C LEU A 570 28.41 -4.04 -6.65
N PRO A 571 28.44 -4.41 -5.36
CA PRO A 571 29.17 -5.59 -4.92
C PRO A 571 28.65 -6.89 -5.52
N THR A 572 29.53 -7.87 -5.71
CA THR A 572 29.24 -9.17 -6.35
C THR A 572 28.23 -10.05 -5.60
N PHE A 573 28.06 -9.82 -4.29
CA PHE A 573 27.03 -10.51 -3.51
C PHE A 573 25.61 -10.02 -3.85
N LEU A 574 25.47 -8.77 -4.33
CA LEU A 574 24.21 -8.21 -4.82
C LEU A 574 24.03 -8.39 -6.33
N CYS A 575 25.03 -7.99 -7.13
CA CYS A 575 25.01 -8.14 -8.58
C CYS A 575 26.20 -9.01 -8.99
N PRO A 576 25.99 -10.31 -9.30
CA PRO A 576 27.07 -11.17 -9.78
C PRO A 576 27.77 -10.60 -11.01
N GLN A 577 29.06 -10.87 -11.18
CA GLN A 577 29.86 -10.27 -12.25
C GLN A 577 29.33 -10.63 -13.64
N GLU A 578 28.81 -11.85 -13.80
CA GLU A 578 28.18 -12.34 -15.03
C GLU A 578 26.90 -11.59 -15.42
N CYS A 579 26.26 -10.91 -14.46
CA CYS A 579 25.05 -10.11 -14.69
C CYS A 579 25.36 -8.68 -15.14
N VAL A 580 26.61 -8.21 -14.98
CA VAL A 580 27.00 -6.85 -15.36
C VAL A 580 26.87 -6.67 -16.87
N GLY A 581 26.28 -5.55 -17.30
CA GLY A 581 26.08 -5.21 -18.70
C GLY A 581 25.02 -6.03 -19.43
N GLN A 582 24.27 -6.89 -18.74
CA GLN A 582 23.30 -7.81 -19.35
C GLN A 582 21.97 -7.15 -19.72
N GLN A 583 21.97 -5.89 -20.17
CA GLN A 583 20.78 -5.20 -20.70
C GLN A 583 21.04 -4.72 -22.14
N ASP A 584 20.08 -4.91 -23.05
CA ASP A 584 20.22 -4.50 -24.45
C ASP A 584 19.91 -3.02 -24.66
N PHE A 585 19.01 -2.46 -23.86
CA PHE A 585 18.65 -1.05 -23.81
C PHE A 585 18.42 -0.61 -22.35
N VAL A 586 18.34 0.71 -22.11
CA VAL A 586 18.02 1.28 -20.80
C VAL A 586 16.53 1.64 -20.77
N GLY A 587 15.76 0.91 -19.98
CA GLY A 587 14.37 1.23 -19.67
C GLY A 587 14.25 1.80 -18.26
N PHE A 588 13.35 2.76 -18.05
CA PHE A 588 12.96 3.17 -16.69
C PHE A 588 11.59 3.81 -16.66
N ASP A 589 11.03 3.85 -15.46
CA ASP A 589 9.76 4.52 -15.17
C ASP A 589 10.03 5.79 -14.37
N TYR A 590 9.22 6.82 -14.65
CA TYR A 590 9.28 8.07 -13.92
C TYR A 590 7.87 8.61 -13.71
N TYR A 591 7.50 8.87 -12.46
CA TYR A 591 6.16 9.33 -12.12
C TYR A 591 6.17 10.65 -11.34
N TRP A 592 7.05 10.78 -10.35
CA TRP A 592 7.07 11.94 -9.46
C TRP A 592 8.45 12.29 -8.95
N GLY A 593 8.62 13.57 -8.59
CA GLY A 593 9.90 14.14 -8.21
C GLY A 593 9.79 15.44 -7.42
N ILE A 594 10.85 15.76 -6.68
CA ILE A 594 10.97 16.97 -5.86
C ILE A 594 12.19 17.78 -6.29
N SER A 595 12.01 19.07 -6.56
CA SER A 595 13.12 19.95 -6.94
C SER A 595 13.98 20.41 -5.76
N ASN A 596 13.50 20.23 -4.53
CA ASN A 596 14.16 20.66 -3.29
C ASN A 596 13.67 19.86 -2.08
N LEU A 597 14.38 19.99 -0.96
CA LEU A 597 14.10 19.27 0.29
C LEU A 597 13.15 20.04 1.25
N ARG A 598 12.25 20.87 0.72
CA ARG A 598 11.21 21.46 1.58
C ARG A 598 10.34 20.35 2.16
N LEU A 599 10.03 20.44 3.46
CA LEU A 599 9.32 19.40 4.21
C LEU A 599 7.99 19.00 3.55
N ASN A 600 7.24 19.97 3.00
CA ASN A 600 5.99 19.70 2.31
C ASN A 600 6.19 18.86 1.03
N ARG A 601 7.23 19.14 0.23
CA ARG A 601 7.56 18.36 -0.98
C ARG A 601 7.92 16.93 -0.64
N ILE A 602 8.63 16.74 0.45
CA ILE A 602 9.00 15.38 0.87
C ILE A 602 7.78 14.64 1.43
N GLN A 603 6.89 15.32 2.16
CA GLN A 603 5.63 14.72 2.60
C GLN A 603 4.79 14.27 1.40
N GLN A 604 4.70 15.07 0.35
CA GLN A 604 4.04 14.72 -0.91
C GLN A 604 4.66 13.48 -1.58
N LEU A 605 6.00 13.39 -1.59
CA LEU A 605 6.70 12.22 -2.11
C LEU A 605 6.35 10.94 -1.34
N MET A 606 6.25 11.05 -0.02
CA MET A 606 5.79 9.94 0.83
C MET A 606 4.32 9.61 0.56
N ASP A 607 3.47 10.62 0.39
CA ASP A 607 2.05 10.43 0.10
C ASP A 607 1.85 9.63 -1.20
N ALA A 608 2.60 9.96 -2.26
CA ALA A 608 2.60 9.22 -3.52
C ALA A 608 2.99 7.75 -3.33
N ALA A 609 4.09 7.50 -2.60
CA ALA A 609 4.55 6.15 -2.29
C ALA A 609 3.52 5.31 -1.50
N PHE A 610 2.53 5.94 -0.86
CA PHE A 610 1.44 5.29 -0.14
C PHE A 610 0.09 5.35 -0.88
N GLY A 611 0.10 5.56 -2.20
CA GLY A 611 -1.11 5.50 -3.03
C GLY A 611 -1.99 6.76 -2.99
N ARG A 612 -1.48 7.89 -2.50
CA ARG A 612 -2.17 9.20 -2.60
C ARG A 612 -1.64 9.97 -3.81
N PHE A 613 -1.95 9.51 -5.01
CA PHE A 613 -1.28 9.99 -6.22
C PHE A 613 -1.66 11.43 -6.62
N SER A 614 -2.81 11.96 -6.20
CA SER A 614 -3.14 13.39 -6.40
C SER A 614 -2.23 14.35 -5.62
N ASN A 615 -1.61 13.87 -4.54
CA ASN A 615 -0.58 14.60 -3.79
C ASN A 615 0.83 14.38 -4.37
N ALA A 616 1.00 13.57 -5.41
CA ALA A 616 2.32 13.24 -5.93
C ALA A 616 3.01 14.51 -6.47
N PRO A 617 4.25 14.80 -6.05
CA PRO A 617 4.93 16.02 -6.44
C PRO A 617 5.40 15.89 -7.90
N VAL A 618 5.12 16.92 -8.69
CA VAL A 618 5.50 16.94 -10.11
C VAL A 618 6.77 17.76 -10.29
N TRP A 619 7.79 17.16 -10.89
CA TRP A 619 8.98 17.86 -11.33
C TRP A 619 9.47 17.31 -12.67
N SER A 620 9.05 17.91 -13.77
CA SER A 620 9.43 17.45 -15.11
C SER A 620 10.93 17.57 -15.39
N GLY A 621 11.58 18.65 -14.93
CA GLY A 621 12.99 18.94 -15.21
C GLY A 621 13.99 17.83 -14.83
N VAL A 622 13.69 17.04 -13.80
CA VAL A 622 14.57 15.92 -13.40
C VAL A 622 14.57 14.79 -14.41
N LEU A 623 13.54 14.66 -15.25
CA LEU A 623 13.51 13.66 -16.31
C LEU A 623 14.67 13.91 -17.30
N TYR A 624 14.94 15.16 -17.66
CA TYR A 624 16.10 15.52 -18.49
C TYR A 624 17.41 15.12 -17.79
N ASP A 625 17.54 15.43 -16.51
CA ASP A 625 18.73 15.09 -15.71
C ASP A 625 18.94 13.57 -15.60
N MET A 626 17.85 12.80 -15.44
CA MET A 626 17.86 11.33 -15.44
C MET A 626 18.28 10.78 -16.79
N LEU A 627 17.72 11.27 -17.89
CA LEU A 627 18.10 10.85 -19.24
C LEU A 627 19.59 11.07 -19.48
N LYS A 628 20.11 12.25 -19.09
CA LYS A 628 21.53 12.58 -19.19
C LYS A 628 22.39 11.67 -18.32
N PHE A 629 21.98 11.41 -17.08
CA PHE A 629 22.69 10.51 -16.17
C PHE A 629 22.80 9.09 -16.74
N HIS A 630 21.72 8.53 -17.27
CA HIS A 630 21.72 7.18 -17.82
C HIS A 630 22.49 7.10 -19.14
N ALA A 631 22.44 8.14 -19.98
CA ALA A 631 23.27 8.24 -21.18
C ALA A 631 24.77 8.27 -20.84
N GLN A 632 25.17 8.93 -19.76
CA GLN A 632 26.55 8.91 -19.28
C GLN A 632 26.94 7.54 -18.70
N LEU A 633 26.00 6.85 -18.08
CA LEU A 633 26.24 5.53 -17.48
C LEU A 633 26.32 4.43 -18.54
N PHE A 634 25.58 4.57 -19.65
CA PHE A 634 25.46 3.61 -20.74
C PHE A 634 25.53 4.33 -22.10
N PRO A 635 26.71 4.83 -22.52
CA PRO A 635 26.85 5.69 -23.71
C PRO A 635 26.41 5.03 -25.02
N ASP A 636 26.55 3.71 -25.13
CA ASP A 636 26.24 2.95 -26.35
C ASP A 636 24.82 2.37 -26.38
N LYS A 637 23.96 2.75 -25.41
CA LYS A 637 22.63 2.15 -25.25
C LYS A 637 21.53 3.13 -25.62
N GLU A 638 20.50 2.59 -26.29
CA GLU A 638 19.23 3.27 -26.47
C GLU A 638 18.53 3.43 -25.11
N ILE A 639 17.83 4.56 -24.93
CA ILE A 639 17.05 4.84 -23.72
C ILE A 639 15.56 4.91 -24.09
N MET A 640 14.72 4.24 -23.32
CA MET A 640 13.27 4.30 -23.47
C MET A 640 12.61 4.60 -22.12
N ILE A 641 11.70 5.57 -22.10
CA ILE A 641 10.81 5.79 -20.96
C ILE A 641 9.68 4.76 -21.10
N ILE A 642 9.63 3.79 -20.19
CA ILE A 642 8.75 2.62 -20.28
C ILE A 642 7.39 2.88 -19.62
N GLU A 643 7.36 3.72 -18.59
CA GLU A 643 6.15 4.30 -18.04
C GLU A 643 6.37 5.76 -17.60
N ASN A 644 5.49 6.65 -18.05
CA ASN A 644 5.35 8.00 -17.51
C ASN A 644 3.88 8.42 -17.57
N GLY A 645 3.36 8.92 -16.46
CA GLY A 645 1.95 9.27 -16.35
C GLY A 645 1.60 9.87 -15.00
N CYS A 646 0.37 10.36 -14.87
CA CYS A 646 -0.18 10.78 -13.60
C CYS A 646 -1.70 10.68 -13.60
N VAL A 647 -2.30 10.79 -12.42
CA VAL A 647 -3.74 10.91 -12.26
C VAL A 647 -4.27 12.21 -12.89
N GLU A 648 -5.59 12.39 -12.94
CA GLU A 648 -6.22 13.56 -13.58
C GLU A 648 -5.62 14.89 -13.13
N VAL A 649 -5.40 15.04 -11.82
CA VAL A 649 -4.72 16.19 -11.21
C VAL A 649 -3.68 15.72 -10.19
N ALA A 650 -2.40 15.92 -10.51
CA ALA A 650 -1.26 15.66 -9.63
C ALA A 650 -0.75 16.96 -8.96
N ASP A 651 0.02 16.84 -7.88
CA ASP A 651 0.46 17.95 -7.03
C ASP A 651 -0.68 18.93 -6.67
N LYS A 652 -1.92 18.43 -6.62
CA LYS A 652 -3.20 19.16 -6.48
C LYS A 652 -3.52 20.22 -7.55
N VAL A 653 -2.60 20.53 -8.46
CA VAL A 653 -2.73 21.66 -9.41
C VAL A 653 -2.31 21.35 -10.84
N VAL A 654 -1.54 20.28 -11.04
CA VAL A 654 -1.00 19.92 -12.36
C VAL A 654 -1.94 18.94 -13.02
N LYS A 655 -2.62 19.40 -14.08
CA LYS A 655 -3.46 18.53 -14.90
C LYS A 655 -2.62 17.53 -15.68
N ARG A 656 -3.17 16.35 -15.96
CA ARG A 656 -2.48 15.30 -16.73
C ARG A 656 -1.94 15.78 -18.08
N GLU A 657 -2.66 16.68 -18.75
CA GLU A 657 -2.24 17.33 -19.99
C GLU A 657 -0.93 18.10 -19.81
N ASP A 658 -0.87 18.94 -18.77
CA ASP A 658 0.31 19.75 -18.47
C ASP A 658 1.49 18.87 -18.03
N TYR A 659 1.21 17.80 -17.29
CA TYR A 659 2.19 16.80 -16.94
C TYR A 659 2.81 16.18 -18.20
N ILE A 660 2.02 15.57 -19.08
CA ILE A 660 2.52 14.91 -20.31
C ILE A 660 3.32 15.91 -21.16
N ARG A 661 2.77 17.12 -21.35
CA ARG A 661 3.41 18.20 -22.10
C ARG A 661 4.81 18.51 -21.58
N GLN A 662 4.93 18.77 -20.28
CA GLN A 662 6.19 19.18 -19.66
C GLN A 662 7.25 18.08 -19.67
N HIS A 663 6.85 16.81 -19.52
CA HIS A 663 7.78 15.68 -19.54
C HIS A 663 8.28 15.39 -20.96
N LEU A 664 7.41 15.39 -21.97
CA LEU A 664 7.82 15.24 -23.36
C LEU A 664 8.70 16.39 -23.85
N GLN A 665 8.51 17.61 -23.36
CA GLN A 665 9.45 18.72 -23.61
C GLN A 665 10.86 18.39 -23.11
N GLN A 666 11.00 17.73 -21.96
CA GLN A 666 12.32 17.30 -21.46
C GLN A 666 12.92 16.17 -22.30
N VAL A 667 12.10 15.27 -22.84
CA VAL A 667 12.54 14.23 -23.78
C VAL A 667 13.04 14.85 -25.09
N GLN A 668 12.30 15.81 -25.65
CA GLN A 668 12.72 16.57 -26.84
C GLN A 668 14.04 17.29 -26.60
N ARG A 669 14.17 17.98 -25.47
CA ARG A 669 15.40 18.65 -25.06
C ARG A 669 16.57 17.67 -24.97
N ALA A 670 16.38 16.52 -24.31
CA ALA A 670 17.42 15.50 -24.19
C ALA A 670 17.90 15.00 -25.56
N ARG A 671 16.98 14.74 -26.50
CA ARG A 671 17.33 14.34 -27.87
C ARG A 671 18.03 15.45 -28.65
N GLN A 672 17.59 16.69 -28.51
CA GLN A 672 18.27 17.85 -29.12
C GLN A 672 19.71 17.98 -28.62
N ASP A 673 19.97 17.61 -27.37
CA ASP A 673 21.31 17.56 -26.78
C ASP A 673 22.08 16.26 -27.12
N GLY A 674 21.57 15.44 -28.05
CA GLY A 674 22.25 14.25 -28.57
C GLY A 674 22.03 12.96 -27.78
N ILE A 675 21.15 12.95 -26.77
CA ILE A 675 20.86 11.73 -26.01
C ILE A 675 19.98 10.80 -26.84
N ASN A 676 20.36 9.52 -26.93
CA ASN A 676 19.66 8.51 -27.74
C ASN A 676 18.38 7.97 -27.09
N VAL A 677 17.39 8.85 -26.87
CA VAL A 677 16.07 8.48 -26.33
C VAL A 677 15.18 8.00 -27.46
N ILE A 678 14.85 6.71 -27.53
CA ILE A 678 14.13 6.13 -28.68
C ILE A 678 12.62 6.10 -28.52
N GLY A 679 12.09 6.22 -27.31
CA GLY A 679 10.65 6.13 -27.07
C GLY A 679 10.18 6.71 -25.74
N TYR A 680 8.87 6.97 -25.69
CA TYR A 680 8.13 7.43 -24.53
C TYR A 680 6.79 6.72 -24.49
N VAL A 681 6.58 5.91 -23.45
CA VAL A 681 5.37 5.12 -23.26
C VAL A 681 4.56 5.73 -22.12
N SER A 682 3.32 6.13 -22.42
CA SER A 682 2.42 6.73 -21.45
C SER A 682 1.74 5.66 -20.59
N TRP A 683 1.79 5.83 -19.28
CA TRP A 683 0.95 5.12 -18.32
C TRP A 683 -0.33 5.93 -18.07
N CYS A 684 -1.51 5.48 -18.49
CA CYS A 684 -1.81 4.22 -19.20
C CYS A 684 -2.91 4.44 -20.25
N ILE A 685 -3.13 3.45 -21.13
CA ILE A 685 -4.13 3.57 -22.21
C ILE A 685 -5.54 3.79 -21.64
N THR A 686 -5.95 3.03 -20.64
CA THR A 686 -7.27 3.07 -20.00
C THR A 686 -7.14 3.24 -18.49
N SER A 687 -8.22 3.59 -17.78
CA SER A 687 -8.26 3.55 -16.31
C SER A 687 -7.79 2.20 -15.78
N ASN A 688 -7.42 2.07 -14.51
CA ASN A 688 -6.86 0.82 -14.00
C ASN A 688 -7.17 0.59 -12.51
N ARG A 689 -7.06 -0.67 -12.05
CA ARG A 689 -7.22 -1.04 -10.65
C ARG A 689 -5.87 -0.99 -9.94
N GLU A 690 -5.57 0.17 -9.36
CA GLU A 690 -4.32 0.39 -8.63
C GLU A 690 -4.23 -0.42 -7.33
N TRP A 691 -3.63 -1.61 -7.37
CA TRP A 691 -2.94 -2.25 -6.25
C TRP A 691 -3.70 -2.34 -4.91
N GLY A 692 -5.03 -2.48 -4.96
CA GLY A 692 -5.93 -2.55 -3.80
C GLY A 692 -6.45 -1.21 -3.27
N LEU A 693 -6.19 -0.11 -3.97
CA LEU A 693 -6.79 1.20 -3.74
C LEU A 693 -8.24 1.23 -4.23
N LYS A 694 -9.06 2.11 -3.66
CA LYS A 694 -10.38 2.42 -4.23
C LYS A 694 -10.20 3.14 -5.55
N PHE A 695 -11.06 2.86 -6.52
CA PHE A 695 -11.07 3.58 -7.79
C PHE A 695 -11.63 4.99 -7.59
N GLY A 696 -11.03 5.98 -8.26
CA GLY A 696 -11.44 7.39 -8.17
C GLY A 696 -10.36 8.34 -8.68
N PRO A 697 -10.52 9.66 -8.48
CA PRO A 697 -9.59 10.67 -9.01
C PRO A 697 -8.13 10.51 -8.52
N ASP A 698 -7.94 9.88 -7.36
CA ASP A 698 -6.62 9.63 -6.78
C ASP A 698 -5.93 8.37 -7.34
N SER A 699 -6.59 7.57 -8.19
CA SER A 699 -6.10 6.27 -8.68
C SER A 699 -6.43 5.99 -10.15
N ASP A 700 -7.01 6.95 -10.88
CA ASP A 700 -7.27 6.82 -12.31
C ASP A 700 -6.16 7.48 -13.14
N PHE A 701 -5.42 6.67 -13.90
CA PHE A 701 -4.31 7.11 -14.77
C PHE A 701 -4.66 7.14 -16.27
N GLY A 702 -5.87 6.69 -16.65
CA GLY A 702 -6.18 6.35 -18.03
C GLY A 702 -6.30 7.54 -18.99
N LEU A 703 -5.62 7.48 -20.14
CA LEU A 703 -5.91 8.37 -21.28
C LEU A 703 -7.37 8.24 -21.73
N TYR A 704 -7.94 7.05 -21.61
CA TYR A 704 -9.36 6.79 -21.72
C TYR A 704 -9.93 6.39 -20.36
N HIS A 705 -10.84 7.21 -19.83
CA HIS A 705 -11.52 6.94 -18.58
C HIS A 705 -12.50 5.77 -18.74
N ILE A 706 -12.54 4.88 -17.76
CA ILE A 706 -13.54 3.82 -17.61
C ILE A 706 -14.04 3.85 -16.17
N ASP A 707 -15.36 3.95 -15.98
CA ASP A 707 -15.95 3.77 -14.64
C ASP A 707 -15.94 2.29 -14.28
N LEU A 708 -14.97 1.89 -13.44
CA LEU A 708 -14.73 0.50 -13.10
C LEU A 708 -15.76 -0.08 -12.11
N ASP A 709 -16.46 0.77 -11.37
CA ASP A 709 -17.33 0.37 -10.25
C ASP A 709 -18.80 0.38 -10.63
N THR A 710 -19.25 1.31 -11.50
CA THR A 710 -20.68 1.49 -11.79
C THR A 710 -21.09 1.23 -13.23
N ASP A 711 -20.16 1.27 -14.20
CA ASP A 711 -20.49 1.01 -15.60
C ASP A 711 -20.41 -0.50 -15.92
N PRO A 712 -21.54 -1.19 -16.16
CA PRO A 712 -21.51 -2.60 -16.54
C PRO A 712 -20.85 -2.83 -17.90
N GLU A 713 -20.91 -1.83 -18.79
CA GLU A 713 -20.40 -1.87 -20.17
C GLU A 713 -18.93 -1.44 -20.27
N LEU A 714 -18.29 -0.98 -19.18
CA LEU A 714 -16.89 -0.54 -19.12
C LEU A 714 -16.49 0.33 -20.33
N LYS A 715 -17.25 1.39 -20.61
CA LYS A 715 -17.04 2.24 -21.78
C LYS A 715 -15.75 3.03 -21.67
N ARG A 716 -14.95 3.02 -22.73
CA ARG A 716 -13.73 3.82 -22.87
C ARG A 716 -14.10 5.24 -23.32
N GLN A 717 -13.91 6.22 -22.43
CA GLN A 717 -14.22 7.62 -22.72
C GLN A 717 -12.94 8.43 -22.88
N PRO A 718 -12.69 9.10 -24.01
CA PRO A 718 -11.46 9.87 -24.20
C PRO A 718 -11.37 11.03 -23.20
N THR A 719 -10.25 11.15 -22.50
CA THR A 719 -9.94 12.31 -21.67
C THR A 719 -9.33 13.44 -22.50
N PRO A 720 -9.25 14.68 -21.99
CA PRO A 720 -8.47 15.75 -22.61
C PRO A 720 -7.00 15.37 -22.88
N ALA A 721 -6.40 14.55 -22.01
CA ALA A 721 -5.05 14.06 -22.18
C ALA A 721 -4.88 13.13 -23.40
N ALA A 722 -5.89 12.32 -23.75
CA ALA A 722 -5.87 11.52 -24.97
C ALA A 722 -5.80 12.42 -26.23
N ASN A 723 -6.60 13.50 -26.26
CA ASN A 723 -6.58 14.46 -27.36
C ASN A 723 -5.22 15.16 -27.47
N LEU A 724 -4.67 15.63 -26.35
CA LEU A 724 -3.34 16.25 -26.32
C LEU A 724 -2.26 15.28 -26.82
N TYR A 725 -2.26 14.04 -26.32
CA TYR A 725 -1.24 13.06 -26.68
C TYR A 725 -1.27 12.73 -28.18
N ARG A 726 -2.49 12.57 -28.75
CA ARG A 726 -2.68 12.44 -30.20
C ARG A 726 -2.09 13.62 -30.98
N ASP A 727 -2.33 14.84 -30.52
CA ASP A 727 -1.86 16.05 -31.19
C ASP A 727 -0.33 16.16 -31.14
N ILE A 728 0.29 15.82 -30.01
CA ILE A 728 1.75 15.75 -29.85
C ILE A 728 2.35 14.70 -30.79
N ILE A 729 1.77 13.51 -30.85
CA ILE A 729 2.23 12.43 -31.73
C ILE A 729 2.16 12.86 -33.19
N LYS A 730 1.02 13.43 -33.61
CA LYS A 730 0.81 13.91 -34.98
C LYS A 730 1.84 14.98 -35.38
N GLN A 731 2.22 15.83 -34.45
CA GLN A 731 3.22 16.89 -34.67
C GLN A 731 4.66 16.40 -34.46
N ASN A 732 4.85 15.22 -33.87
CA ASN A 732 6.11 14.75 -33.27
C ASN A 732 6.77 15.83 -32.40
N SER A 733 5.98 16.70 -31.76
CA SER A 733 6.49 17.80 -30.95
C SER A 733 5.44 18.21 -29.93
N VAL A 734 5.94 18.73 -28.82
CA VAL A 734 5.15 19.50 -27.87
C VAL A 734 5.03 20.96 -28.29
#